data_AF-A0A835I7E0-F1
#
_entry.id   AF-A0A835I7E0-F1
#
_cell.length_a   1.000
_cell.length_b   1.000
_cell.length_c   1.000
_cell.angle_alpha   90.00
_cell.angle_beta   90.00
_cell.angle_gamma   90.00
#
_symmetry.space_group_name_H-M   'P 1'
#
loop_
_entity.id
_entity.type
_entity.pdbx_description
1 polymer ?
#
loop_
_entity_poly.entity_id
_entity_poly.type
_entity_poly.pdbx_seq_one_letter_code
_entity_poly.pdbx_strand_id
1 'polypeptide(L)'
;MQWLTTKAVMVSIPRWRSLALLLRGSSLLNFTSFGLPPHPLHKHGARVISFKAQRPFKGTTKATRKPNGSKYLLLEEENQSHINWWKERMQMCRKPSSVQLVKRITYSNLLGLDVNLKNGSLKEGTLNWEILQFKSRFPREVLLCRVGEFYEAIGFDACILVEHAGLNPFGGLRSDSVPRAGCPVMNLRQTLDDLTRNGYSVCIVEEVQGPVQARSRKDRFISGHAHPGNPYVFGLAGADDDVEFPDPMPVVGISRSAKGYCIVFVLETMKTFAEEDGLTEEAIVTKLRTCRYHHLYLHASLRHNSSGTCRWGEFGEGGLLWGECRGRVFEWLDGNPVTQLLCKVRELYGLDHEVAFRNVTVSSEKRPRPLHLGTATQIGALPTEGIPSLLKVLFPSNCSGLPMLYVRDLLLNPPTFEIAVEIQVVLNEQHPMVAVSPDLGGVVEEQLLLMRGLLPTPVRDDPSAHGLFRTFGPNHPESLVKLLELKEVNHIEFCRIKNVVDEILQMHRNSELHRILQLLFKPTWFATGLNIEFESLVNECEWVSDKIGEMISLDGENDQKMSSSHVIPSDFFEAIESPWRGRVKRIHAEEAFTGVEAAAEDLSRAVESTYVCGMVKEDFLPIVTRVKATTAPLGGPKGEVLFAREHEAVWFKGKRFVPAVWAGTPGEEQIRQLRPATDSKGRKVGDEWFTTTKVEDALMRYHVACAKAKARVLELLRGLSAELQTKINILVYASMLLVIAKALFCHVSEGRRRKWAFPALVEILNPQFDAYWNFSYNLK
;
A
#
# COMPACT_ATOMS: atom_id res chain seq x y z
N MET A 1 -19.43 -54.67 -30.61
CA MET A 1 -19.45 -53.20 -30.78
C MET A 1 -19.53 -52.56 -29.40
N GLN A 2 -18.36 -52.21 -28.85
CA GLN A 2 -18.21 -51.57 -27.54
C GLN A 2 -17.68 -50.16 -27.79
N TRP A 3 -18.43 -49.17 -27.35
CA TRP A 3 -18.05 -47.76 -27.44
C TRP A 3 -17.19 -47.40 -26.22
N LEU A 4 -15.94 -47.01 -26.50
CA LEU A 4 -14.99 -46.45 -25.55
C LEU A 4 -15.36 -44.99 -25.24
N THR A 5 -15.48 -44.70 -23.95
CA THR A 5 -15.68 -43.36 -23.38
C THR A 5 -14.36 -42.59 -23.32
N THR A 6 -14.21 -41.56 -24.15
CA THR A 6 -13.09 -40.62 -24.09
C THR A 6 -13.43 -39.47 -23.14
N LYS A 7 -12.66 -39.35 -22.05
CA LYS A 7 -12.71 -38.23 -21.11
C LYS A 7 -12.25 -36.95 -21.82
N ALA A 8 -13.07 -35.91 -21.79
CA ALA A 8 -12.70 -34.58 -22.25
C ALA A 8 -11.75 -33.93 -21.24
N VAL A 9 -10.51 -33.72 -21.66
CA VAL A 9 -9.51 -32.90 -20.97
C VAL A 9 -9.84 -31.43 -21.28
N MET A 10 -10.31 -30.68 -20.29
CA MET A 10 -10.38 -29.23 -20.36
C MET A 10 -8.95 -28.67 -20.29
N VAL A 11 -8.43 -28.25 -21.44
CA VAL A 11 -7.20 -27.49 -21.55
C VAL A 11 -7.49 -26.08 -21.04
N SER A 12 -6.90 -25.72 -19.90
CA SER A 12 -6.85 -24.37 -19.38
C SER A 12 -5.92 -23.52 -20.26
N ILE A 13 -6.52 -22.81 -21.22
CA ILE A 13 -5.81 -21.80 -22.01
C ILE A 13 -5.45 -20.64 -21.07
N PRO A 14 -4.15 -20.31 -20.88
CA PRO A 14 -3.77 -19.15 -20.09
C PRO A 14 -4.24 -17.90 -20.82
N ARG A 15 -5.16 -17.15 -20.20
CA ARG A 15 -5.57 -15.83 -20.70
C ARG A 15 -4.34 -14.94 -20.81
N TRP A 16 -3.91 -14.70 -22.05
CA TRP A 16 -2.89 -13.74 -22.39
C TRP A 16 -3.25 -12.38 -21.80
N ARG A 17 -2.51 -11.97 -20.77
CA ARG A 17 -2.51 -10.60 -20.27
C ARG A 17 -2.04 -9.70 -21.41
N SER A 18 -2.89 -8.77 -21.82
CA SER A 18 -2.55 -7.80 -22.86
C SER A 18 -1.36 -6.95 -22.44
N LEU A 19 -0.32 -6.94 -23.29
CA LEU A 19 0.90 -6.14 -23.25
C LEU A 19 0.65 -4.63 -23.46
N ALA A 20 -0.27 -4.04 -22.71
CA ALA A 20 -0.68 -2.63 -22.88
C ALA A 20 0.04 -1.64 -21.92
N LEU A 21 1.17 -2.02 -21.33
CA LEU A 21 1.92 -1.21 -20.35
C LEU A 21 3.27 -0.67 -20.84
N LEU A 22 3.53 -0.66 -22.16
CA LEU A 22 4.73 -0.01 -22.73
C LEU A 22 4.45 0.95 -23.89
N LEU A 23 3.19 1.27 -24.17
CA LEU A 23 2.80 2.17 -25.25
C LEU A 23 1.68 3.10 -24.81
N ARG A 24 2.02 4.20 -24.15
CA ARG A 24 1.24 5.44 -24.27
C ARG A 24 2.19 6.61 -24.38
N GLY A 25 2.41 7.00 -25.63
CA GLY A 25 3.00 8.28 -25.97
C GLY A 25 2.20 9.43 -25.37
N SER A 26 2.95 10.47 -25.03
CA SER A 26 2.47 11.83 -24.81
C SER A 26 1.53 12.24 -25.94
N SER A 27 0.22 12.21 -25.67
CA SER A 27 -0.76 12.89 -26.51
C SER A 27 -0.62 14.39 -26.23
N LEU A 28 0.10 15.07 -27.13
CA LEU A 28 0.09 16.52 -27.24
C LEU A 28 -1.35 16.95 -27.53
N LEU A 29 -2.05 17.44 -26.51
CA LEU A 29 -3.31 18.15 -26.69
C LEU A 29 -3.00 19.64 -26.71
N ASN A 30 -3.14 20.23 -27.90
CA ASN A 30 -3.02 21.66 -28.13
C ASN A 30 -4.05 22.42 -27.26
N PHE A 31 -3.58 23.17 -26.27
CA PHE A 31 -4.37 24.16 -25.56
C PHE A 31 -4.13 25.55 -26.15
N THR A 32 -5.19 26.17 -26.66
CA THR A 32 -5.25 27.60 -26.95
C THR A 32 -5.71 28.32 -25.68
N SER A 33 -4.82 29.09 -25.04
CA SER A 33 -5.18 29.94 -23.90
C SER A 33 -5.74 31.27 -24.40
N PHE A 34 -7.01 31.58 -24.09
CA PHE A 34 -7.53 32.94 -24.19
C PHE A 34 -6.97 33.77 -23.03
N GLY A 35 -6.15 34.78 -23.35
CA GLY A 35 -5.66 35.76 -22.39
C GLY A 35 -6.71 36.81 -22.07
N LEU A 36 -6.88 37.14 -20.78
CA LEU A 36 -7.52 38.36 -20.31
C LEU A 36 -6.44 39.34 -19.78
N PRO A 37 -6.61 40.66 -19.93
CA PRO A 37 -5.57 41.66 -19.66
C PRO A 37 -5.45 42.00 -18.15
N PRO A 38 -4.34 42.61 -17.71
CA PRO A 38 -4.05 42.83 -16.29
C PRO A 38 -4.74 44.10 -15.75
N HIS A 39 -5.31 44.01 -14.54
CA HIS A 39 -5.67 45.17 -13.73
C HIS A 39 -4.66 45.38 -12.58
N PRO A 40 -4.39 46.63 -12.15
CA PRO A 40 -3.21 46.97 -11.36
C PRO A 40 -3.38 46.73 -9.86
N LEU A 41 -2.24 46.37 -9.25
CA LEU A 41 -1.98 46.16 -7.83
C LEU A 41 -2.42 47.32 -6.94
N HIS A 42 -3.12 47.00 -5.84
CA HIS A 42 -3.17 47.85 -4.65
C HIS A 42 -2.41 47.17 -3.49
N LYS A 43 -1.41 47.89 -2.97
CA LYS A 43 -0.60 47.56 -1.80
C LYS A 43 -1.41 47.66 -0.51
N HIS A 44 -1.33 46.66 0.36
CA HIS A 44 -1.32 46.73 1.84
C HIS A 44 -0.93 45.32 2.32
N GLY A 45 0.11 45.07 3.12
CA GLY A 45 0.47 45.70 4.39
C GLY A 45 0.48 44.56 5.42
N ALA A 46 1.62 43.92 5.64
CA ALA A 46 1.78 42.74 6.49
C ALA A 46 1.35 43.01 7.94
N ARG A 47 0.54 42.12 8.52
CA ARG A 47 0.32 42.02 9.97
C ARG A 47 0.43 40.57 10.42
N VAL A 48 1.53 40.29 11.10
CA VAL A 48 1.78 39.09 11.89
C VAL A 48 0.85 39.09 13.10
N ILE A 49 0.11 38.01 13.36
CA ILE A 49 -0.57 37.78 14.63
C ILE A 49 -0.32 36.33 15.07
N SER A 50 0.47 36.18 16.13
CA SER A 50 0.75 34.92 16.83
C SER A 50 -0.47 34.45 17.63
N PHE A 51 -0.75 33.15 17.68
CA PHE A 51 -1.70 32.57 18.63
C PHE A 51 -0.96 31.75 19.70
N LYS A 52 -1.16 32.14 20.97
CA LYS A 52 -0.74 31.39 22.16
C LYS A 52 -1.75 30.27 22.47
N ALA A 53 -1.23 29.09 22.80
CA ALA A 53 -1.98 27.92 23.25
C ALA A 53 -2.61 28.10 24.65
N GLN A 54 -3.80 27.54 24.87
CA GLN A 54 -4.30 27.21 26.21
C GLN A 54 -5.04 25.87 26.20
N ARG A 55 -4.67 25.04 27.21
CA ARG A 55 -5.21 23.73 27.59
C ARG A 55 -6.56 23.86 28.34
N PRO A 56 -7.31 22.75 28.53
CA PRO A 56 -8.77 22.78 28.71
C PRO A 56 -9.20 22.85 30.19
N PHE A 57 -10.33 23.51 30.45
CA PHE A 57 -11.05 23.41 31.72
C PHE A 57 -12.55 23.17 31.48
N LYS A 58 -13.11 22.20 32.21
CA LYS A 58 -14.53 21.83 32.23
C LYS A 58 -15.36 22.92 32.93
N GLY A 59 -16.48 23.30 32.33
CA GLY A 59 -17.50 24.14 32.96
C GLY A 59 -18.71 24.38 32.05
N THR A 60 -19.86 23.84 32.46
CA THR A 60 -21.17 24.01 31.83
C THR A 60 -21.67 25.44 32.01
N THR A 61 -21.94 26.16 30.92
CA THR A 61 -22.91 27.28 30.89
C THR A 61 -23.26 27.66 29.45
N LYS A 62 -24.57 27.72 29.15
CA LYS A 62 -25.13 28.18 27.87
C LYS A 62 -24.81 29.66 27.66
N ALA A 63 -24.12 30.00 26.58
CA ALA A 63 -23.99 31.38 26.10
C ALA A 63 -24.08 31.43 24.56
N THR A 64 -25.12 32.09 24.08
CA THR A 64 -25.37 32.43 22.67
C THR A 64 -24.26 33.36 22.17
N ARG A 65 -23.38 32.85 21.29
CA ARG A 65 -22.42 33.68 20.53
C ARG A 65 -22.86 33.76 19.07
N LYS A 66 -23.20 34.98 18.62
CA LYS A 66 -23.33 35.32 17.19
C LYS A 66 -21.98 35.08 16.50
N PRO A 67 -21.93 34.47 15.30
CA PRO A 67 -20.68 34.28 14.58
C PRO A 67 -20.21 35.58 13.91
N ASN A 68 -18.90 35.84 13.95
CA ASN A 68 -18.23 36.95 13.26
C ASN A 68 -18.31 36.78 11.74
N GLY A 69 -18.99 37.69 11.03
CA GLY A 69 -19.24 37.63 9.58
C GLY A 69 -18.00 37.67 8.67
N SER A 70 -16.83 38.05 9.18
CA SER A 70 -15.58 38.11 8.39
C SER A 70 -14.97 36.74 8.05
N LYS A 71 -15.28 35.68 8.82
CA LYS A 71 -14.79 34.31 8.53
C LYS A 71 -15.62 33.57 7.47
N TYR A 72 -16.90 33.93 7.33
CA TYR A 72 -17.82 33.28 6.40
C TYR A 72 -17.56 33.66 4.94
N LEU A 73 -17.24 34.94 4.67
CA LEU A 73 -16.97 35.42 3.31
C LEU A 73 -15.70 34.81 2.68
N LEU A 74 -14.62 34.65 3.46
CA LEU A 74 -13.39 33.99 3.00
C LEU A 74 -13.60 32.48 2.74
N LEU A 75 -14.42 31.82 3.56
CA LEU A 75 -14.79 30.42 3.36
C LEU A 75 -15.61 30.23 2.06
N GLU A 76 -16.46 31.18 1.69
CA GLU A 76 -17.25 31.11 0.46
C GLU A 76 -16.39 31.29 -0.80
N GLU A 77 -15.42 32.20 -0.81
CA GLU A 77 -14.48 32.37 -1.92
C GLU A 77 -13.54 31.16 -2.10
N GLU A 78 -13.00 30.61 -1.01
CA GLU A 78 -12.17 29.38 -1.05
C GLU A 78 -12.96 28.19 -1.58
N ASN A 79 -14.19 27.99 -1.09
CA ASN A 79 -15.09 26.94 -1.57
C ASN A 79 -15.42 27.09 -3.07
N GLN A 80 -15.59 28.33 -3.56
CA GLN A 80 -15.86 28.56 -4.98
C GLN A 80 -14.71 28.10 -5.88
N SER A 81 -13.47 28.28 -5.44
CA SER A 81 -12.29 27.78 -6.16
C SER A 81 -12.31 26.26 -6.30
N HIS A 82 -12.68 25.54 -5.23
CA HIS A 82 -12.80 24.08 -5.23
C HIS A 82 -13.96 23.59 -6.10
N ILE A 83 -15.09 24.29 -6.09
CA ILE A 83 -16.26 23.97 -6.93
C ILE A 83 -15.92 24.15 -8.42
N ASN A 84 -15.21 25.23 -8.78
CA ASN A 84 -14.78 25.47 -10.15
C ASN A 84 -13.82 24.36 -10.64
N TRP A 85 -12.89 23.95 -9.78
CA TRP A 85 -12.00 22.82 -10.06
C TRP A 85 -12.77 21.50 -10.31
N TRP A 86 -13.86 21.26 -9.56
CA TRP A 86 -14.74 20.11 -9.82
C TRP A 86 -15.51 20.26 -11.12
N LYS A 87 -15.97 21.47 -11.46
CA LYS A 87 -16.65 21.78 -12.72
C LYS A 87 -15.79 21.46 -13.93
N GLU A 88 -14.52 21.81 -13.90
CA GLU A 88 -13.56 21.46 -14.96
C GLU A 88 -13.44 19.94 -15.14
N ARG A 89 -13.38 19.18 -14.03
CA ARG A 89 -13.35 17.70 -14.10
C ARG A 89 -14.63 17.08 -14.63
N MET A 90 -15.79 17.60 -14.21
CA MET A 90 -17.08 17.10 -14.70
C MET A 90 -17.22 17.30 -16.21
N GLN A 91 -16.62 18.35 -16.79
CA GLN A 91 -16.56 18.56 -18.24
C GLN A 91 -15.67 17.55 -18.97
N MET A 92 -14.74 16.90 -18.26
CA MET A 92 -13.87 15.87 -18.84
C MET A 92 -14.52 14.48 -18.86
N CYS A 93 -15.63 14.26 -18.17
CA CYS A 93 -16.34 12.97 -18.17
C CYS A 93 -16.85 12.61 -19.57
N ARG A 94 -16.50 11.41 -20.06
CA ARG A 94 -16.87 10.96 -21.41
C ARG A 94 -17.82 9.77 -21.42
N LYS A 95 -17.86 8.95 -20.36
CA LYS A 95 -18.73 7.76 -20.37
C LYS A 95 -20.21 8.17 -20.41
N PRO A 96 -21.06 7.45 -21.16
CA PRO A 96 -22.49 7.80 -21.24
C PRO A 96 -23.16 7.88 -19.86
N SER A 97 -22.83 6.96 -18.95
CA SER A 97 -23.37 6.93 -17.60
C SER A 97 -22.92 8.13 -16.76
N SER A 98 -21.65 8.53 -16.80
CA SER A 98 -21.13 9.68 -16.05
C SER A 98 -21.71 10.99 -16.58
N VAL A 99 -21.79 11.17 -17.90
CA VAL A 99 -22.41 12.35 -18.53
C VAL A 99 -23.88 12.50 -18.10
N GLN A 100 -24.62 11.40 -17.93
CA GLN A 100 -25.99 11.46 -17.44
C GLN A 100 -26.11 11.83 -15.95
N LEU A 101 -25.11 11.48 -15.13
CA LEU A 101 -25.06 11.90 -13.73
C LEU A 101 -24.69 13.38 -13.62
N VAL A 102 -23.73 13.87 -14.41
CA VAL A 102 -23.29 15.26 -14.43
C VAL A 102 -24.44 16.23 -14.72
N LYS A 103 -25.44 15.82 -15.51
CA LYS A 103 -26.66 16.62 -15.76
C LYS A 103 -27.49 16.92 -14.49
N ARG A 104 -27.27 16.19 -13.40
CA ARG A 104 -28.02 16.31 -12.12
C ARG A 104 -27.20 16.97 -11.03
N ILE A 105 -26.00 17.44 -11.36
CA ILE A 105 -25.07 18.08 -10.44
C ILE A 105 -25.37 19.58 -10.40
N THR A 106 -25.29 20.17 -9.21
CA THR A 106 -25.30 21.64 -9.05
C THR A 106 -23.95 22.12 -8.57
N TYR A 107 -23.47 23.24 -9.08
CA TYR A 107 -22.20 23.84 -8.68
C TYR A 107 -22.40 24.86 -7.54
N SER A 108 -23.25 24.51 -6.57
CA SER A 108 -23.64 25.40 -5.45
C SER A 108 -23.01 25.00 -4.11
N ASN A 109 -22.50 23.78 -4.00
CA ASN A 109 -21.91 23.24 -2.79
C ASN A 109 -20.79 22.24 -3.12
N LEU A 110 -19.93 21.94 -2.14
CA LEU A 110 -18.74 21.08 -2.31
C LEU A 110 -19.04 19.63 -2.74
N LEU A 111 -20.25 19.14 -2.52
CA LEU A 111 -20.65 17.79 -2.91
C LEU A 111 -21.27 17.73 -4.30
N GLY A 112 -21.72 18.86 -4.84
CA GLY A 112 -22.39 18.91 -6.13
C GLY A 112 -23.87 18.50 -6.09
N LEU A 113 -24.49 18.47 -4.91
CA LEU A 113 -25.86 17.96 -4.75
C LEU A 113 -26.92 19.01 -5.09
N ASP A 114 -28.01 18.59 -5.72
CA ASP A 114 -29.25 19.37 -5.79
C ASP A 114 -30.14 19.03 -4.59
N VAL A 115 -30.45 20.02 -3.75
CA VAL A 115 -31.28 19.85 -2.56
C VAL A 115 -32.74 19.49 -2.92
N ASN A 116 -33.17 19.79 -4.15
CA ASN A 116 -34.52 19.48 -4.63
C ASN A 116 -34.68 18.03 -5.10
N LEU A 117 -33.59 17.30 -5.34
CA LEU A 117 -33.63 15.89 -5.73
C LEU A 117 -33.81 14.98 -4.52
N LYS A 118 -34.35 13.78 -4.76
CA LYS A 118 -34.47 12.75 -3.71
C LYS A 118 -33.08 12.42 -3.15
N ASN A 119 -33.01 12.32 -1.82
CA ASN A 119 -31.76 12.14 -1.06
C ASN A 119 -30.74 13.28 -1.22
N GLY A 120 -31.16 14.50 -1.57
CA GLY A 120 -30.29 15.68 -1.68
C GLY A 120 -30.21 16.57 -0.44
N SER A 121 -30.94 16.26 0.64
CA SER A 121 -31.01 17.13 1.83
C SER A 121 -29.66 17.30 2.54
N LEU A 122 -29.23 18.54 2.69
CA LEU A 122 -28.03 18.97 3.42
C LEU A 122 -28.34 19.54 4.82
N LYS A 123 -29.49 19.22 5.39
CA LYS A 123 -29.85 19.67 6.74
C LYS A 123 -29.01 18.97 7.81
N GLU A 124 -28.70 19.68 8.89
CA GLU A 124 -28.01 19.11 10.04
C GLU A 124 -28.72 17.83 10.53
N GLY A 125 -27.94 16.78 10.81
CA GLY A 125 -28.45 15.46 11.17
C GLY A 125 -28.70 14.51 9.99
N THR A 126 -28.54 14.90 8.72
CA THR A 126 -28.53 13.96 7.58
C THR A 126 -27.14 13.37 7.33
N LEU A 127 -27.09 12.19 6.69
CA LEU A 127 -25.80 11.56 6.32
C LEU A 127 -25.03 12.45 5.32
N ASN A 128 -25.73 13.10 4.40
CA ASN A 128 -25.08 14.01 3.45
C ASN A 128 -24.48 15.23 4.15
N TRP A 129 -25.08 15.71 5.25
CA TRP A 129 -24.50 16.78 6.04
C TRP A 129 -23.20 16.34 6.72
N GLU A 130 -23.15 15.13 7.29
CA GLU A 130 -21.90 14.53 7.81
C GLU A 130 -20.83 14.40 6.71
N ILE A 131 -21.22 13.88 5.54
CA ILE A 131 -20.34 13.76 4.37
C ILE A 131 -19.81 15.14 3.94
N LEU A 132 -20.65 16.18 3.96
CA LEU A 132 -20.23 17.55 3.65
C LEU A 132 -19.19 18.07 4.65
N GLN A 133 -19.33 17.74 5.95
CA GLN A 133 -18.33 18.11 6.95
C GLN A 133 -16.97 17.46 6.64
N PHE A 134 -16.94 16.16 6.33
CA PHE A 134 -15.70 15.50 5.92
C PHE A 134 -15.13 16.09 4.62
N LYS A 135 -15.98 16.32 3.62
CA LYS A 135 -15.59 16.92 2.32
C LYS A 135 -14.98 18.31 2.50
N SER A 136 -15.48 19.11 3.43
CA SER A 136 -14.95 20.46 3.69
C SER A 136 -13.49 20.47 4.16
N ARG A 137 -13.01 19.37 4.77
CA ARG A 137 -11.61 19.22 5.18
C ARG A 137 -10.69 18.91 4.01
N PHE A 138 -11.20 18.18 3.00
CA PHE A 138 -10.45 17.76 1.82
C PHE A 138 -11.27 18.01 0.54
N PRO A 139 -11.49 19.29 0.15
CA PRO A 139 -12.48 19.63 -0.87
C PRO A 139 -12.17 19.07 -2.27
N ARG A 140 -10.91 18.80 -2.58
CA ARG A 140 -10.44 18.31 -3.89
C ARG A 140 -10.23 16.79 -3.95
N GLU A 141 -10.39 16.07 -2.83
CA GLU A 141 -10.25 14.61 -2.82
C GLU A 141 -11.58 13.93 -3.10
N VAL A 142 -11.56 12.76 -3.74
CA VAL A 142 -12.73 11.90 -3.87
C VAL A 142 -13.07 11.32 -2.50
N LEU A 143 -14.31 11.47 -2.02
CA LEU A 143 -14.69 10.95 -0.71
C LEU A 143 -15.46 9.63 -0.82
N LEU A 144 -14.95 8.58 -0.16
CA LEU A 144 -15.62 7.28 -0.02
C LEU A 144 -16.06 7.09 1.43
N CYS A 145 -17.37 6.99 1.65
CA CYS A 145 -17.94 6.80 2.97
C CYS A 145 -18.49 5.39 3.14
N ARG A 146 -18.04 4.67 4.17
CA ARG A 146 -18.60 3.37 4.52
C ARG A 146 -20.04 3.51 5.00
N VAL A 147 -20.90 2.65 4.45
CA VAL A 147 -22.31 2.48 4.81
C VAL A 147 -22.60 0.97 4.81
N GLY A 148 -22.46 0.32 5.97
CA GLY A 148 -22.57 -1.13 6.07
C GLY A 148 -21.47 -1.86 5.27
N GLU A 149 -21.90 -2.70 4.31
CA GLU A 149 -21.02 -3.54 3.47
C GLU A 149 -20.55 -2.86 2.18
N PHE A 150 -20.81 -1.56 2.03
CA PHE A 150 -20.43 -0.77 0.86
C PHE A 150 -19.67 0.50 1.25
N TYR A 151 -18.78 0.92 0.37
CA TYR A 151 -18.27 2.28 0.32
C TYR A 151 -19.04 3.05 -0.73
N GLU A 152 -19.58 4.20 -0.35
CA GLU A 152 -20.45 5.01 -1.18
C GLU A 152 -19.92 6.43 -1.34
N ALA A 153 -20.14 6.99 -2.53
CA ALA A 153 -19.91 8.40 -2.84
C ALA A 153 -21.17 9.01 -3.45
N ILE A 154 -21.27 10.33 -3.36
CA ILE A 154 -22.41 11.12 -3.82
C ILE A 154 -21.96 12.31 -4.67
N GLY A 155 -22.83 12.80 -5.55
CA GLY A 155 -22.61 14.01 -6.34
C GLY A 155 -21.35 13.94 -7.23
N PHE A 156 -20.43 14.92 -7.11
CA PHE A 156 -19.20 14.97 -7.92
C PHE A 156 -18.40 13.67 -7.82
N ASP A 157 -18.23 13.17 -6.60
CA ASP A 157 -17.40 12.00 -6.30
C ASP A 157 -17.99 10.75 -6.94
N ALA A 158 -19.32 10.59 -6.93
CA ALA A 158 -20.00 9.50 -7.62
C ALA A 158 -19.77 9.53 -9.13
N CYS A 159 -19.71 10.71 -9.75
CA CYS A 159 -19.41 10.83 -11.17
C CYS A 159 -18.00 10.34 -11.51
N ILE A 160 -17.02 10.67 -10.66
CA ILE A 160 -15.63 10.20 -10.80
C ILE A 160 -15.53 8.69 -10.63
N LEU A 161 -16.24 8.09 -9.67
CA LEU A 161 -16.27 6.63 -9.51
C LEU A 161 -16.74 5.91 -10.77
N VAL A 162 -17.80 6.42 -11.41
CA VAL A 162 -18.32 5.83 -12.65
C VAL A 162 -17.35 6.06 -13.82
N GLU A 163 -16.79 7.25 -13.93
CA GLU A 163 -15.86 7.62 -15.00
C GLU A 163 -14.54 6.83 -14.92
N HIS A 164 -13.91 6.75 -13.76
CA HIS A 164 -12.53 6.28 -13.63
C HIS A 164 -12.40 4.89 -13.00
N ALA A 165 -13.27 4.51 -12.05
CA ALA A 165 -13.28 3.18 -11.44
C ALA A 165 -14.25 2.19 -12.12
N GLY A 166 -15.00 2.64 -13.13
CA GLY A 166 -15.89 1.77 -13.91
C GLY A 166 -17.07 1.21 -13.11
N LEU A 167 -17.41 1.83 -11.98
CA LEU A 167 -18.54 1.41 -11.15
C LEU A 167 -19.87 1.81 -11.79
N ASN A 168 -20.94 1.12 -11.40
CA ASN A 168 -22.29 1.44 -11.85
C ASN A 168 -22.98 2.40 -10.87
N PRO A 169 -23.77 3.37 -11.37
CA PRO A 169 -24.55 4.25 -10.49
C PRO A 169 -25.65 3.46 -9.75
N PHE A 170 -25.83 3.78 -8.47
CA PHE A 170 -26.90 3.21 -7.66
C PHE A 170 -28.26 3.74 -8.12
N GLY A 171 -29.26 2.86 -8.15
CA GLY A 171 -30.60 3.20 -8.65
C GLY A 171 -30.69 3.34 -10.19
N GLY A 172 -29.61 3.03 -10.91
CA GLY A 172 -29.53 3.17 -12.36
C GLY A 172 -29.55 4.63 -12.81
N LEU A 173 -30.02 4.88 -14.04
CA LEU A 173 -30.07 6.22 -14.61
C LEU A 173 -31.35 6.99 -14.24
N ARG A 174 -32.09 6.59 -13.20
CA ARG A 174 -33.30 7.28 -12.71
C ARG A 174 -33.03 8.75 -12.43
N SER A 175 -33.81 9.66 -12.98
CA SER A 175 -33.52 11.11 -13.01
C SER A 175 -33.92 11.89 -11.76
N ASP A 176 -34.61 11.28 -10.79
CA ASP A 176 -35.23 11.96 -9.65
C ASP A 176 -34.40 11.94 -8.35
N SER A 177 -33.27 11.23 -8.32
CA SER A 177 -32.36 11.15 -7.17
C SER A 177 -30.98 11.71 -7.46
N VAL A 178 -30.29 12.17 -6.41
CA VAL A 178 -28.90 12.62 -6.52
C VAL A 178 -27.98 11.51 -7.05
N PRO A 179 -26.91 11.85 -7.80
CA PRO A 179 -25.90 10.89 -8.22
C PRO A 179 -25.29 10.13 -7.03
N ARG A 180 -25.27 8.81 -7.11
CA ARG A 180 -24.66 7.90 -6.12
C ARG A 180 -23.97 6.75 -6.82
N ALA A 181 -22.81 6.35 -6.33
CA ALA A 181 -22.07 5.18 -6.79
C ALA A 181 -21.26 4.62 -5.63
N GLY A 182 -20.85 3.36 -5.71
CA GLY A 182 -20.10 2.72 -4.64
C GLY A 182 -19.64 1.32 -5.00
N CYS A 183 -18.80 0.76 -4.13
CA CYS A 183 -18.26 -0.59 -4.27
C CYS A 183 -18.45 -1.38 -2.95
N PRO A 184 -18.57 -2.73 -3.02
CA PRO A 184 -18.50 -3.56 -1.82
C PRO A 184 -17.18 -3.34 -1.07
N VAL A 185 -17.18 -3.57 0.25
CA VAL A 185 -15.98 -3.46 1.11
C VAL A 185 -14.79 -4.26 0.54
N MET A 186 -15.04 -5.47 0.05
CA MET A 186 -14.01 -6.35 -0.54
C MET A 186 -13.33 -5.75 -1.78
N ASN A 187 -13.99 -4.81 -2.47
CA ASN A 187 -13.50 -4.20 -3.71
C ASN A 187 -12.88 -2.81 -3.48
N LEU A 188 -12.71 -2.38 -2.22
CA LEU A 188 -12.19 -1.05 -1.91
C LEU A 188 -10.81 -0.84 -2.54
N ARG A 189 -9.85 -1.74 -2.33
CA ARG A 189 -8.48 -1.59 -2.84
C ARG A 189 -8.44 -1.41 -4.35
N GLN A 190 -9.13 -2.28 -5.09
CA GLN A 190 -9.22 -2.18 -6.56
C GLN A 190 -9.78 -0.80 -6.98
N THR A 191 -10.82 -0.32 -6.30
CA THR A 191 -11.42 0.99 -6.57
C THR A 191 -10.43 2.13 -6.30
N LEU A 192 -9.69 2.07 -5.19
CA LEU A 192 -8.65 3.05 -4.86
C LEU A 192 -7.52 3.03 -5.89
N ASP A 193 -7.08 1.86 -6.32
CA ASP A 193 -6.02 1.75 -7.33
C ASP A 193 -6.48 2.33 -8.68
N ASP A 194 -7.73 2.09 -9.08
CA ASP A 194 -8.29 2.66 -10.31
C ASP A 194 -8.35 4.19 -10.25
N LEU A 195 -8.74 4.77 -9.12
CA LEU A 195 -8.78 6.22 -8.93
C LEU A 195 -7.38 6.85 -8.88
N THR A 196 -6.48 6.28 -8.09
CA THR A 196 -5.11 6.77 -7.92
C THR A 196 -4.28 6.61 -9.20
N ARG A 197 -4.48 5.55 -9.99
CA ARG A 197 -3.87 5.44 -11.33
C ARG A 197 -4.33 6.53 -12.30
N ASN A 198 -5.49 7.14 -12.06
CA ASN A 198 -6.00 8.28 -12.81
C ASN A 198 -5.63 9.64 -12.17
N GLY A 199 -4.76 9.66 -11.16
CA GLY A 199 -4.27 10.89 -10.53
C GLY A 199 -5.22 11.51 -9.49
N TYR A 200 -6.21 10.77 -9.01
CA TYR A 200 -7.09 11.23 -7.94
C TYR A 200 -6.57 10.83 -6.57
N SER A 201 -6.62 11.76 -5.63
CA SER A 201 -6.51 11.50 -4.19
C SER A 201 -7.89 11.17 -3.64
N VAL A 202 -7.94 10.25 -2.67
CA VAL A 202 -9.17 9.70 -2.11
C VAL A 202 -9.11 9.78 -0.59
N CYS A 203 -10.15 10.34 0.02
CA CYS A 203 -10.38 10.36 1.46
C CYS A 203 -11.35 9.22 1.81
N ILE A 204 -10.94 8.32 2.70
CA ILE A 204 -11.75 7.18 3.12
C ILE A 204 -12.32 7.45 4.51
N VAL A 205 -13.63 7.28 4.65
CA VAL A 205 -14.38 7.44 5.90
C VAL A 205 -14.95 6.07 6.30
N GLU A 206 -14.57 5.60 7.48
CA GLU A 206 -15.00 4.34 8.07
C GLU A 206 -16.15 4.53 9.06
N GLU A 207 -16.93 3.46 9.26
CA GLU A 207 -17.92 3.40 10.34
C GLU A 207 -17.27 2.83 11.60
N VAL A 208 -17.57 3.41 12.76
CA VAL A 208 -17.17 2.82 14.05
C VAL A 208 -17.85 1.45 14.17
N GLN A 209 -17.02 0.41 14.33
CA GLN A 209 -17.47 -0.97 14.53
C GLN A 209 -17.87 -1.18 16.00
N GLY A 210 -19.03 -1.79 16.23
CA GLY A 210 -19.51 -2.09 17.58
C GLY A 210 -21.04 -2.16 17.68
N PRO A 211 -21.57 -2.66 18.82
CA PRO A 211 -23.00 -2.67 19.08
C PRO A 211 -23.52 -1.23 19.21
N VAL A 212 -24.40 -0.84 18.30
CA VAL A 212 -25.04 0.48 18.30
C VAL A 212 -26.48 0.32 18.78
N GLN A 213 -26.96 1.24 19.60
CA GLN A 213 -28.36 1.22 20.06
C GLN A 213 -29.28 1.20 18.84
N ALA A 214 -30.29 0.33 18.86
CA ALA A 214 -31.25 0.21 17.78
C ALA A 214 -31.82 1.60 17.42
N ARG A 215 -31.76 1.96 16.12
CA ARG A 215 -32.17 3.26 15.53
C ARG A 215 -31.24 4.46 15.74
N SER A 216 -30.09 4.31 16.39
CA SER A 216 -29.05 5.36 16.40
C SER A 216 -28.14 5.23 15.18
N ARG A 217 -27.65 6.37 14.66
CA ARG A 217 -26.72 6.40 13.53
C ARG A 217 -25.33 6.02 14.03
N LYS A 218 -24.61 5.19 13.26
CA LYS A 218 -23.22 4.88 13.55
C LYS A 218 -22.35 6.12 13.37
N ASP A 219 -21.46 6.34 14.32
CA ASP A 219 -20.39 7.32 14.22
C ASP A 219 -19.43 6.95 13.09
N ARG A 220 -18.81 7.97 12.49
CA ARG A 220 -17.88 7.84 11.37
C ARG A 220 -16.63 8.65 11.60
N PHE A 221 -15.52 8.19 11.06
CA PHE A 221 -14.23 8.88 11.15
C PHE A 221 -13.43 8.72 9.85
N ILE A 222 -12.54 9.66 9.57
CA ILE A 222 -11.59 9.52 8.46
C ILE A 222 -10.56 8.47 8.86
N SER A 223 -10.54 7.33 8.17
CA SER A 223 -9.61 6.24 8.43
C SER A 223 -8.27 6.43 7.73
N GLY A 224 -8.23 7.22 6.66
CA GLY A 224 -7.00 7.58 5.98
C GLY A 224 -7.22 8.13 4.58
N HIS A 225 -6.11 8.36 3.90
CA HIS A 225 -6.06 8.89 2.54
C HIS A 225 -5.28 7.94 1.62
N ALA A 226 -5.70 7.90 0.35
CA ALA A 226 -4.98 7.23 -0.73
C ALA A 226 -4.66 8.23 -1.83
N HIS A 227 -3.45 8.21 -2.36
CA HIS A 227 -3.08 9.00 -3.54
C HIS A 227 -2.00 8.23 -4.34
N PRO A 228 -1.64 8.66 -5.57
CA PRO A 228 -0.82 7.86 -6.50
C PRO A 228 0.52 7.34 -5.92
N GLY A 229 1.11 8.06 -4.97
CA GLY A 229 2.35 7.65 -4.29
C GLY A 229 2.17 7.27 -2.83
N ASN A 230 0.93 6.99 -2.40
CA ASN A 230 0.65 6.67 -1.00
C ASN A 230 -0.60 5.77 -0.88
N PRO A 231 -0.41 4.47 -0.63
CA PRO A 231 -1.49 3.48 -0.62
C PRO A 231 -2.35 3.57 0.64
N TYR A 232 -3.60 3.11 0.59
CA TYR A 232 -4.44 2.97 1.79
C TYR A 232 -4.08 1.70 2.56
N VAL A 233 -3.79 1.83 3.86
CA VAL A 233 -3.26 0.72 4.69
C VAL A 233 -4.13 0.34 5.89
N PHE A 234 -5.25 1.01 6.12
CA PHE A 234 -6.08 0.71 7.29
C PHE A 234 -6.68 -0.70 7.20
N GLY A 235 -6.59 -1.46 8.29
CA GLY A 235 -7.08 -2.83 8.38
C GLY A 235 -6.13 -3.89 7.81
N LEU A 236 -4.94 -3.50 7.36
CA LEU A 236 -3.94 -4.45 6.86
C LEU A 236 -3.34 -5.34 7.94
N ALA A 237 -3.29 -4.90 9.21
CA ALA A 237 -2.73 -5.72 10.29
C ALA A 237 -3.35 -7.12 10.41
N GLY A 238 -4.63 -7.24 10.07
CA GLY A 238 -5.38 -8.51 10.09
C GLY A 238 -5.59 -9.15 8.72
N ALA A 239 -4.94 -8.65 7.68
CA ALA A 239 -5.04 -9.19 6.34
C ALA A 239 -4.00 -10.29 6.10
N ASP A 240 -4.39 -11.24 5.24
CA ASP A 240 -3.58 -12.40 4.83
C ASP A 240 -2.92 -12.18 3.48
N ASP A 241 -3.16 -11.01 2.90
CA ASP A 241 -2.66 -10.69 1.58
C ASP A 241 -1.24 -10.13 1.70
N ASP A 242 -0.39 -10.64 0.82
CA ASP A 242 0.80 -9.93 0.39
C ASP A 242 0.37 -8.72 -0.46
N VAL A 243 0.52 -7.51 0.09
CA VAL A 243 0.15 -6.27 -0.58
C VAL A 243 1.40 -5.63 -1.19
N GLU A 244 1.38 -5.48 -2.51
CA GLU A 244 2.37 -4.69 -3.23
C GLU A 244 2.00 -3.20 -3.18
N PHE A 245 2.92 -2.37 -2.72
CA PHE A 245 2.70 -0.93 -2.59
C PHE A 245 3.27 -0.15 -3.78
N PRO A 246 2.62 0.93 -4.23
CA PRO A 246 3.15 1.77 -5.30
C PRO A 246 4.41 2.50 -4.85
N ASP A 247 5.29 2.83 -5.81
CA ASP A 247 6.45 3.67 -5.58
C ASP A 247 6.02 5.00 -4.92
N PRO A 248 6.74 5.46 -3.88
CA PRO A 248 6.46 6.73 -3.24
C PRO A 248 6.63 7.87 -4.25
N MET A 249 5.68 8.81 -4.27
CA MET A 249 5.73 9.97 -5.15
C MET A 249 5.94 11.24 -4.34
N PRO A 250 7.12 11.87 -4.39
CA PRO A 250 7.34 13.13 -3.72
C PRO A 250 6.47 14.25 -4.30
N VAL A 251 6.29 15.29 -3.50
CA VAL A 251 5.92 16.61 -4.00
C VAL A 251 7.19 17.33 -4.43
N VAL A 252 7.18 17.89 -5.64
CA VAL A 252 8.35 18.48 -6.28
C VAL A 252 8.20 19.99 -6.37
N GLY A 253 9.22 20.72 -5.91
CA GLY A 253 9.36 22.16 -6.12
C GLY A 253 10.54 22.46 -7.03
N ILE A 254 10.40 23.41 -7.95
CA ILE A 254 11.48 23.87 -8.81
C ILE A 254 11.68 25.36 -8.62
N SER A 255 12.95 25.76 -8.49
CA SER A 255 13.34 27.15 -8.37
C SER A 255 14.64 27.44 -9.13
N ARG A 256 15.06 28.71 -9.12
CA ARG A 256 16.30 29.17 -9.73
C ARG A 256 17.18 29.74 -8.62
N SER A 257 18.45 29.36 -8.63
CA SER A 257 19.47 29.82 -7.68
C SER A 257 20.60 30.55 -8.42
N ALA A 258 21.59 31.05 -7.68
CA ALA A 258 22.80 31.62 -8.28
C ALA A 258 23.68 30.57 -8.97
N LYS A 259 23.56 29.28 -8.62
CA LYS A 259 24.35 28.18 -9.17
C LYS A 259 23.70 27.55 -10.41
N GLY A 260 22.46 27.90 -10.72
CA GLY A 260 21.68 27.32 -11.82
C GLY A 260 20.23 27.08 -11.40
N TYR A 261 19.73 25.89 -11.67
CA TYR A 261 18.41 25.49 -11.21
C TYR A 261 18.49 24.63 -9.95
N CYS A 262 17.41 24.66 -9.17
CA CYS A 262 17.25 23.88 -7.96
C CYS A 262 15.94 23.09 -8.03
N ILE A 263 16.00 21.83 -7.60
CA ILE A 263 14.82 20.96 -7.43
C ILE A 263 14.76 20.46 -5.99
N VAL A 264 13.57 20.48 -5.40
CA VAL A 264 13.31 20.02 -4.04
C VAL A 264 12.29 18.89 -4.09
N PHE A 265 12.63 17.77 -3.49
CA PHE A 265 11.74 16.62 -3.32
C PHE A 265 11.26 16.55 -1.87
N VAL A 266 9.96 16.44 -1.65
CA VAL A 266 9.38 16.27 -0.31
C VAL A 266 8.58 14.97 -0.26
N LEU A 267 8.99 14.05 0.61
CA LEU A 267 8.28 12.80 0.87
C LEU A 267 7.48 12.93 2.16
N GLU A 268 6.16 12.88 2.04
CA GLU A 268 5.25 12.99 3.17
C GLU A 268 5.35 11.79 4.11
N THR A 269 5.36 10.57 3.59
CA THR A 269 5.44 9.34 4.39
C THR A 269 6.69 9.28 5.26
N MET A 270 7.82 9.77 4.74
CA MET A 270 9.10 9.75 5.44
C MET A 270 9.33 10.98 6.33
N LYS A 271 8.47 12.01 6.19
CA LYS A 271 8.71 13.35 6.73
C LYS A 271 10.11 13.87 6.39
N THR A 272 10.56 13.66 5.15
CA THR A 272 11.88 14.10 4.67
C THR A 272 11.76 15.05 3.49
N PHE A 273 12.79 15.87 3.29
CA PHE A 273 13.00 16.59 2.05
C PHE A 273 14.47 16.56 1.63
N ALA A 274 14.70 16.59 0.31
CA ALA A 274 16.01 16.68 -0.30
C ALA A 274 16.02 17.84 -1.30
N GLU A 275 17.07 18.65 -1.26
CA GLU A 275 17.31 19.78 -2.15
C GLU A 275 18.52 19.48 -3.03
N GLU A 276 18.37 19.57 -4.34
CA GLU A 276 19.48 19.50 -5.27
C GLU A 276 19.63 20.84 -5.99
N ASP A 277 20.80 21.47 -5.82
CA ASP A 277 21.13 22.78 -6.40
C ASP A 277 22.27 22.69 -7.43
N GLY A 278 22.42 23.73 -8.25
CA GLY A 278 23.43 23.81 -9.30
C GLY A 278 23.15 22.91 -10.50
N LEU A 279 21.88 22.59 -10.74
CA LEU A 279 21.47 21.77 -11.87
C LEU A 279 21.40 22.59 -13.16
N THR A 280 21.78 21.95 -14.26
CA THR A 280 21.51 22.48 -15.61
C THR A 280 20.03 22.30 -15.95
N GLU A 281 19.57 23.05 -16.96
CA GLU A 281 18.19 22.94 -17.44
C GLU A 281 17.85 21.51 -17.90
N GLU A 282 18.75 20.86 -18.64
CA GLU A 282 18.59 19.47 -19.07
C GLU A 282 18.56 18.49 -17.90
N ALA A 283 19.34 18.72 -16.85
CA ALA A 283 19.38 17.85 -15.68
C ALA A 283 18.03 17.86 -14.94
N ILE A 284 17.40 19.03 -14.79
CA ILE A 284 16.05 19.11 -14.21
C ILE A 284 15.02 18.41 -15.09
N VAL A 285 15.06 18.64 -16.41
CA VAL A 285 14.11 18.00 -17.33
C VAL A 285 14.27 16.48 -17.30
N THR A 286 15.51 15.99 -17.22
CA THR A 286 15.81 14.57 -17.04
C THR A 286 15.20 14.05 -15.74
N LYS A 287 15.40 14.74 -14.62
CA LYS A 287 14.80 14.38 -13.31
C LYS A 287 13.27 14.39 -13.34
N LEU A 288 12.64 15.36 -14.00
CA LEU A 288 11.18 15.40 -14.16
C LEU A 288 10.62 14.27 -15.03
N ARG A 289 11.42 13.74 -15.95
CA ARG A 289 11.03 12.60 -16.79
C ARG A 289 11.22 11.26 -16.09
N THR A 290 12.18 11.16 -15.17
CA THR A 290 12.50 9.91 -14.47
C THR A 290 11.83 9.77 -13.11
N CYS A 291 11.54 10.88 -12.44
CA CYS A 291 10.85 10.91 -11.16
C CYS A 291 9.34 10.88 -11.37
N ARG A 292 8.65 9.97 -10.68
CA ARG A 292 7.19 10.06 -10.49
C ARG A 292 6.96 11.00 -9.31
N TYR A 293 6.11 12.00 -9.50
CA TYR A 293 5.79 12.97 -8.45
C TYR A 293 4.28 13.17 -8.36
N HIS A 294 3.80 13.58 -7.18
CA HIS A 294 2.38 13.79 -6.93
C HIS A 294 1.93 15.20 -7.37
N HIS A 295 2.65 16.23 -6.92
CA HIS A 295 2.38 17.63 -7.27
C HIS A 295 3.67 18.34 -7.69
N LEU A 296 3.53 19.27 -8.65
CA LEU A 296 4.60 20.13 -9.12
C LEU A 296 4.32 21.58 -8.72
N TYR A 297 5.30 22.21 -8.09
CA TYR A 297 5.27 23.60 -7.70
C TYR A 297 6.43 24.35 -8.32
N LEU A 298 6.15 25.52 -8.88
CA LEU A 298 7.14 26.33 -9.58
C LEU A 298 7.30 27.66 -8.85
N HIS A 299 8.54 28.02 -8.55
CA HIS A 299 8.84 29.23 -7.81
C HIS A 299 8.93 30.45 -8.73
N ALA A 300 8.47 31.62 -8.27
CA ALA A 300 8.49 32.86 -9.04
C ALA A 300 9.88 33.31 -9.51
N SER A 301 10.96 32.80 -8.89
CA SER A 301 12.34 32.98 -9.38
C SER A 301 12.56 32.43 -10.79
N LEU A 302 11.73 31.50 -11.27
CA LEU A 302 11.82 31.00 -12.65
C LEU A 302 11.39 32.07 -13.66
N ARG A 303 10.45 32.95 -13.30
CA ARG A 303 9.88 33.96 -14.21
C ARG A 303 10.88 35.05 -14.61
N HIS A 304 11.91 35.27 -13.81
CA HIS A 304 12.88 36.34 -13.97
C HIS A 304 14.29 35.75 -14.01
N ASN A 305 15.02 35.99 -15.09
CA ASN A 305 16.46 35.72 -15.11
C ASN A 305 17.24 36.89 -14.47
N SER A 306 18.50 36.66 -14.13
CA SER A 306 19.41 37.64 -13.53
C SER A 306 19.64 38.89 -14.39
N SER A 307 19.32 38.85 -15.69
CA SER A 307 19.41 39.98 -16.62
C SER A 307 18.09 40.74 -16.83
N GLY A 308 16.96 40.28 -16.28
CA GLY A 308 15.64 40.92 -16.41
C GLY A 308 15.06 40.93 -17.84
N THR A 309 15.71 40.29 -18.80
CA THR A 309 15.36 40.37 -20.23
C THR A 309 14.64 39.14 -20.77
N CYS A 310 14.67 38.00 -20.07
CA CYS A 310 14.01 36.77 -20.53
C CYS A 310 12.79 36.47 -19.64
N ARG A 311 11.62 36.33 -20.27
CA ARG A 311 10.44 35.74 -19.65
C ARG A 311 10.56 34.24 -19.80
N TRP A 312 10.45 33.49 -18.70
CA TRP A 312 10.28 32.04 -18.77
C TRP A 312 9.14 31.71 -19.76
N GLY A 313 9.49 31.03 -20.84
CA GLY A 313 8.65 30.94 -22.04
C GLY A 313 9.30 30.04 -23.10
N GLU A 314 8.69 29.97 -24.28
CA GLU A 314 9.03 28.98 -25.32
C GLU A 314 10.43 29.15 -25.94
N PHE A 315 11.06 30.32 -25.79
CA PHE A 315 12.35 30.63 -26.41
C PHE A 315 13.35 31.16 -25.37
N GLY A 316 14.61 30.76 -25.51
CA GLY A 316 15.72 31.21 -24.67
C GLY A 316 16.04 30.29 -23.49
N GLU A 317 16.84 30.81 -22.55
CA GLU A 317 17.22 30.09 -21.33
C GLU A 317 15.98 29.77 -20.48
N GLY A 318 15.77 28.49 -20.14
CA GLY A 318 14.55 28.03 -19.46
C GLY A 318 13.45 27.53 -20.39
N GLY A 319 13.65 27.58 -21.72
CA GLY A 319 12.67 27.12 -22.71
C GLY A 319 12.45 25.62 -22.77
N LEU A 320 13.48 24.80 -22.54
CA LEU A 320 13.35 23.34 -22.44
C LEU A 320 12.55 22.96 -21.20
N LEU A 321 12.86 23.58 -20.06
CA LEU A 321 12.12 23.37 -18.81
C LEU A 321 10.68 23.87 -18.92
N TRP A 322 10.46 25.03 -19.55
CA TRP A 322 9.11 25.53 -19.86
C TRP A 322 8.36 24.55 -20.76
N GLY A 323 8.99 24.04 -21.82
CA GLY A 323 8.40 23.04 -22.72
C GLY A 323 7.99 21.75 -22.00
N GLU A 324 8.77 21.33 -21.00
CA GLU A 324 8.46 20.19 -20.15
C GLU A 324 7.32 20.48 -19.16
N CYS A 325 7.30 21.67 -18.55
CA CYS A 325 6.31 22.06 -17.53
C CYS A 325 4.97 22.51 -18.11
N ARG A 326 4.91 23.13 -19.30
CA ARG A 326 3.67 23.72 -19.87
C ARG A 326 2.54 22.71 -20.08
N GLY A 327 2.87 21.44 -20.28
CA GLY A 327 1.90 20.35 -20.44
C GLY A 327 1.48 19.70 -19.12
N ARG A 328 1.99 20.18 -17.98
CA ARG A 328 1.78 19.60 -16.64
C ARG A 328 0.94 20.56 -15.80
N VAL A 329 0.19 20.01 -14.85
CA VAL A 329 -0.50 20.82 -13.84
C VAL A 329 0.53 21.25 -12.79
N PHE A 330 0.65 22.55 -12.55
CA PHE A 330 1.54 23.10 -11.53
C PHE A 330 0.93 24.34 -10.87
N GLU A 331 1.38 24.62 -9.65
CA GLU A 331 1.02 25.82 -8.89
C GLU A 331 2.26 26.70 -8.66
N TRP A 332 2.05 28.01 -8.47
CA TRP A 332 3.12 28.97 -8.25
C TRP A 332 3.40 29.19 -6.76
N LEU A 333 4.68 29.30 -6.43
CA LEU A 333 5.17 29.65 -5.09
C LEU A 333 5.91 30.99 -5.11
N ASP A 334 5.75 31.75 -4.02
CA ASP A 334 6.45 32.98 -3.72
C ASP A 334 7.12 32.90 -2.35
N GLY A 335 8.35 33.38 -2.21
CA GLY A 335 9.08 33.44 -0.93
C GLY A 335 10.31 32.53 -0.91
N ASN A 336 10.54 31.82 0.20
CA ASN A 336 11.60 30.81 0.26
C ASN A 336 11.11 29.50 -0.38
N PRO A 337 11.78 28.96 -1.42
CA PRO A 337 11.29 27.78 -2.15
C PRO A 337 11.04 26.56 -1.26
N VAL A 338 11.98 26.22 -0.37
CA VAL A 338 11.89 25.04 0.50
C VAL A 338 10.79 25.23 1.54
N THR A 339 10.81 26.34 2.29
CA THR A 339 9.82 26.57 3.35
C THR A 339 8.40 26.60 2.81
N GLN A 340 8.18 27.26 1.67
CA GLN A 340 6.85 27.38 1.07
C GLN A 340 6.36 26.06 0.49
N LEU A 341 7.24 25.26 -0.11
CA LEU A 341 6.91 23.91 -0.55
C LEU A 341 6.49 23.03 0.64
N LEU A 342 7.24 23.08 1.74
CA LEU A 342 6.89 22.34 2.96
C LEU A 342 5.54 22.81 3.56
N CYS A 343 5.23 24.11 3.50
CA CYS A 343 3.91 24.61 3.90
C CYS A 343 2.80 24.02 3.02
N LYS A 344 2.98 24.00 1.69
CA LYS A 344 2.01 23.42 0.75
C LYS A 344 1.83 21.93 0.93
N VAL A 345 2.89 21.19 1.23
CA VAL A 345 2.81 19.76 1.54
C VAL A 345 1.97 19.52 2.80
N ARG A 346 2.14 20.35 3.84
CA ARG A 346 1.31 20.25 5.06
C ARG A 346 -0.17 20.54 4.77
N GLU A 347 -0.46 21.57 4.00
CA GLU A 347 -1.83 21.89 3.56
C GLU A 347 -2.44 20.74 2.75
N LEU A 348 -1.70 20.23 1.77
CA LEU A 348 -2.15 19.18 0.86
C LEU A 348 -2.53 17.89 1.59
N TYR A 349 -1.72 17.48 2.57
CA TYR A 349 -1.91 16.23 3.30
C TYR A 349 -2.55 16.42 4.69
N GLY A 350 -3.03 17.62 5.01
CA GLY A 350 -3.68 17.92 6.29
C GLY A 350 -2.79 17.70 7.52
N LEU A 351 -1.47 17.90 7.38
CA LEU A 351 -0.50 17.72 8.46
C LEU A 351 -0.51 18.92 9.40
N ASP A 352 -0.25 18.67 10.69
CA ASP A 352 -0.06 19.74 11.67
C ASP A 352 1.13 20.63 11.27
N HIS A 353 1.02 21.93 11.54
CA HIS A 353 2.09 22.90 11.33
C HIS A 353 3.34 22.59 12.18
N GLU A 354 3.19 21.87 13.30
CA GLU A 354 4.31 21.42 14.14
C GLU A 354 5.10 20.25 13.53
N VAL A 355 4.58 19.57 12.50
CA VAL A 355 5.28 18.47 11.85
C VAL A 355 6.56 18.97 11.17
N ALA A 356 7.70 18.53 11.69
CA ALA A 356 9.02 18.81 11.13
C ALA A 356 9.36 17.85 10.00
N PHE A 357 9.96 18.38 8.92
CA PHE A 357 10.55 17.56 7.87
C PHE A 357 12.06 17.55 8.04
N ARG A 358 12.67 16.37 8.06
CA ARG A 358 14.12 16.19 8.16
C ARG A 358 14.77 16.45 6.80
N ASN A 359 15.84 17.25 6.80
CA ASN A 359 16.68 17.43 5.62
C ASN A 359 17.56 16.20 5.43
N VAL A 360 17.44 15.54 4.27
CA VAL A 360 18.28 14.39 3.85
C VAL A 360 19.13 14.72 2.62
N THR A 361 19.33 16.02 2.35
CA THR A 361 20.17 16.51 1.25
C THR A 361 21.62 16.06 1.42
N VAL A 362 22.14 15.39 0.40
CA VAL A 362 23.57 15.04 0.31
C VAL A 362 24.26 16.06 -0.59
N SER A 363 25.40 16.59 -0.14
CA SER A 363 26.12 17.66 -0.87
C SER A 363 26.49 17.21 -2.29
N SER A 364 26.22 18.08 -3.27
CA SER A 364 26.62 17.91 -4.66
C SER A 364 28.02 18.46 -4.96
N GLU A 365 28.76 18.93 -3.95
CA GLU A 365 30.10 19.46 -4.17
C GLU A 365 31.06 18.32 -4.55
N LYS A 366 31.86 18.53 -5.61
CA LYS A 366 32.86 17.57 -6.13
C LYS A 366 32.30 16.28 -6.76
N ARG A 367 31.00 16.23 -7.13
CA ARG A 367 30.47 15.16 -7.99
C ARG A 367 30.59 15.51 -9.49
N PRO A 368 30.73 14.52 -10.40
CA PRO A 368 30.61 14.75 -11.83
C PRO A 368 29.27 15.38 -12.21
N ARG A 369 29.23 16.11 -13.33
CA ARG A 369 27.97 16.70 -13.82
C ARG A 369 26.98 15.59 -14.19
N PRO A 370 25.67 15.77 -13.94
CA PRO A 370 24.63 14.87 -14.42
C PRO A 370 24.71 14.67 -15.94
N LEU A 371 24.27 13.51 -16.43
CA LEU A 371 24.22 13.24 -17.86
C LEU A 371 23.27 14.20 -18.58
N HIS A 372 23.70 14.68 -19.74
CA HIS A 372 22.85 15.45 -20.66
C HIS A 372 21.64 14.60 -21.10
N LEU A 373 20.50 15.25 -21.30
CA LEU A 373 19.25 14.58 -21.63
C LEU A 373 19.38 13.78 -22.93
N GLY A 374 20.01 14.38 -23.95
CA GLY A 374 20.28 13.74 -25.23
C GLY A 374 21.13 12.48 -25.09
N THR A 375 22.20 12.54 -24.29
CA THR A 375 23.08 11.40 -24.03
C THR A 375 22.33 10.30 -23.28
N ALA A 376 21.62 10.64 -22.20
CA ALA A 376 20.87 9.68 -21.39
C ALA A 376 19.81 8.93 -22.21
N THR A 377 19.15 9.62 -23.14
CA THR A 377 18.26 9.02 -24.14
C THR A 377 18.99 8.11 -25.11
N GLN A 378 20.05 8.60 -25.76
CA GLN A 378 20.75 7.86 -26.83
C GLN A 378 21.44 6.59 -26.33
N ILE A 379 21.99 6.60 -25.11
CA ILE A 379 22.61 5.41 -24.53
C ILE A 379 21.59 4.41 -23.97
N GLY A 380 20.29 4.76 -23.95
CA GLY A 380 19.25 3.87 -23.42
C GLY A 380 19.19 3.80 -21.89
N ALA A 381 19.76 4.79 -21.18
CA ALA A 381 19.56 4.96 -19.74
C ALA A 381 18.14 5.45 -19.43
N LEU A 382 17.58 6.28 -20.33
CA LEU A 382 16.16 6.65 -20.34
C LEU A 382 15.37 5.76 -21.31
N PRO A 383 14.21 5.23 -20.90
CA PRO A 383 13.35 4.46 -21.79
C PRO A 383 12.83 5.37 -22.91
N THR A 384 13.23 5.06 -24.15
CA THR A 384 12.87 5.84 -25.34
C THR A 384 12.48 4.88 -26.46
N GLU A 385 11.40 5.18 -27.17
CA GLU A 385 10.95 4.36 -28.29
C GLU A 385 12.04 4.26 -29.36
N GLY A 386 12.30 3.05 -29.86
CA GLY A 386 13.34 2.77 -30.84
C GLY A 386 14.76 2.68 -30.29
N ILE A 387 15.02 3.03 -29.02
CA ILE A 387 16.35 2.91 -28.40
C ILE A 387 16.42 1.68 -27.48
N PRO A 388 17.39 0.77 -27.66
CA PRO A 388 17.60 -0.35 -26.74
C PRO A 388 17.91 0.12 -25.31
N SER A 389 17.36 -0.56 -24.31
CA SER A 389 17.60 -0.21 -22.91
C SER A 389 18.96 -0.71 -22.43
N LEU A 390 19.81 0.20 -21.94
CA LEU A 390 21.09 -0.13 -21.32
C LEU A 390 20.90 -0.98 -20.06
N LEU A 391 19.89 -0.66 -19.24
CA LEU A 391 19.61 -1.40 -18.01
C LEU A 391 19.33 -2.89 -18.28
N LYS A 392 18.62 -3.22 -19.37
CA LYS A 392 18.40 -4.62 -19.77
C LYS A 392 19.67 -5.36 -20.21
N VAL A 393 20.75 -4.63 -20.51
CA VAL A 393 22.07 -5.18 -20.83
C VAL A 393 22.93 -5.32 -19.58
N LEU A 394 22.80 -4.38 -18.63
CA LEU A 394 23.57 -4.33 -17.37
C LEU A 394 23.15 -5.38 -16.34
N PHE A 395 21.98 -5.98 -16.49
CA PHE A 395 21.39 -6.88 -15.52
C PHE A 395 20.87 -8.19 -16.16
N PRO A 396 20.81 -9.30 -15.40
CA PRO A 396 20.13 -10.50 -15.86
C PRO A 396 18.62 -10.28 -15.98
N SER A 397 17.93 -11.08 -16.79
CA SER A 397 16.50 -10.90 -17.09
C SER A 397 15.56 -11.00 -15.89
N ASN A 398 16.00 -11.61 -14.79
CA ASN A 398 15.25 -11.73 -13.54
C ASN A 398 15.46 -10.56 -12.57
N CYS A 399 16.43 -9.67 -12.82
CA CYS A 399 16.65 -8.49 -11.98
C CYS A 399 15.73 -7.36 -12.44
N SER A 400 14.83 -6.94 -11.54
CA SER A 400 13.86 -5.88 -11.82
C SER A 400 13.56 -5.06 -10.57
N GLY A 401 12.85 -3.94 -10.74
CA GLY A 401 12.47 -3.05 -9.64
C GLY A 401 13.62 -2.19 -9.13
N LEU A 402 13.64 -2.00 -7.81
CA LEU A 402 14.55 -1.10 -7.08
C LEU A 402 16.04 -1.21 -7.45
N PRO A 403 16.65 -2.41 -7.60
CA PRO A 403 18.06 -2.52 -7.97
C PRO A 403 18.40 -1.87 -9.32
N MET A 404 17.53 -2.02 -10.33
CA MET A 404 17.72 -1.37 -11.62
C MET A 404 17.54 0.14 -11.53
N LEU A 405 16.60 0.61 -10.71
CA LEU A 405 16.35 2.04 -10.50
C LEU A 405 17.55 2.72 -9.83
N TYR A 406 18.17 2.06 -8.85
CA TYR A 406 19.39 2.54 -8.19
C TYR A 406 20.53 2.74 -9.20
N VAL A 407 20.84 1.74 -10.02
CA VAL A 407 21.91 1.88 -11.03
C VAL A 407 21.56 2.90 -12.10
N ARG A 408 20.28 3.01 -12.51
CA ARG A 408 19.83 4.07 -13.42
C ARG A 408 20.10 5.45 -12.81
N ASP A 409 19.78 5.65 -11.54
CA ASP A 409 20.02 6.94 -10.89
C ASP A 409 21.50 7.27 -10.78
N LEU A 410 22.35 6.29 -10.44
CA LEU A 410 23.82 6.46 -10.48
C LEU A 410 24.35 6.87 -11.85
N LEU A 411 23.81 6.28 -12.93
CA LEU A 411 24.21 6.63 -14.30
C LEU A 411 23.81 8.07 -14.65
N LEU A 412 22.59 8.47 -14.30
CA LEU A 412 22.06 9.80 -14.60
C LEU A 412 22.69 10.89 -13.72
N ASN A 413 22.97 10.56 -12.47
CA ASN A 413 23.48 11.44 -11.43
C ASN A 413 24.71 10.80 -10.77
N PRO A 414 25.90 10.85 -11.42
CA PRO A 414 27.09 10.21 -10.90
C PRO A 414 27.43 10.69 -9.47
N PRO A 415 27.84 9.78 -8.57
CA PRO A 415 28.17 10.14 -7.19
C PRO A 415 29.56 10.81 -7.12
N THR A 416 29.96 11.25 -5.93
CA THR A 416 31.34 11.74 -5.71
C THR A 416 32.38 10.66 -5.98
N PHE A 417 33.61 11.08 -6.27
CA PHE A 417 34.71 10.15 -6.54
C PHE A 417 34.93 9.15 -5.40
N GLU A 418 34.83 9.60 -4.14
CA GLU A 418 34.95 8.75 -2.96
C GLU A 418 33.92 7.61 -2.95
N ILE A 419 32.65 7.91 -3.23
CA ILE A 419 31.58 6.91 -3.26
C ILE A 419 31.74 5.99 -4.48
N ALA A 420 32.14 6.53 -5.63
CA ALA A 420 32.39 5.75 -6.83
C ALA A 420 33.51 4.71 -6.62
N VAL A 421 34.57 5.09 -5.90
CA VAL A 421 35.66 4.17 -5.52
C VAL A 421 35.13 3.06 -4.62
N GLU A 422 34.32 3.37 -3.60
CA GLU A 422 33.77 2.32 -2.73
C GLU A 422 32.85 1.36 -3.48
N ILE A 423 31.97 1.87 -4.35
CA ILE A 423 31.14 1.02 -5.21
C ILE A 423 32.03 0.11 -6.05
N GLN A 424 33.13 0.61 -6.62
CA GLN A 424 34.04 -0.22 -7.40
C GLN A 424 34.72 -1.29 -6.55
N VAL A 425 35.17 -0.97 -5.33
CA VAL A 425 35.76 -1.95 -4.42
C VAL A 425 34.74 -3.04 -4.11
N VAL A 426 33.47 -2.71 -3.85
CA VAL A 426 32.40 -3.71 -3.69
C VAL A 426 32.27 -4.62 -4.91
N LEU A 427 32.26 -4.05 -6.13
CA LEU A 427 32.17 -4.83 -7.36
C LEU A 427 33.33 -5.82 -7.50
N ASN A 428 34.55 -5.41 -7.13
CA ASN A 428 35.74 -6.25 -7.18
C ASN A 428 35.71 -7.38 -6.13
N GLU A 429 35.23 -7.10 -4.91
CA GLU A 429 35.07 -8.10 -3.84
C GLU A 429 33.98 -9.13 -4.17
N GLN A 430 32.90 -8.70 -4.83
CA GLN A 430 31.82 -9.60 -5.27
C GLN A 430 32.22 -10.45 -6.49
N HIS A 431 33.12 -9.95 -7.34
CA HIS A 431 33.54 -10.62 -8.56
C HIS A 431 33.96 -12.09 -8.38
N PRO A 432 34.87 -12.46 -7.46
CA PRO A 432 35.28 -13.85 -7.25
C PRO A 432 34.14 -14.75 -6.77
N MET A 433 33.16 -14.21 -6.03
CA MET A 433 32.06 -14.95 -5.39
C MET A 433 31.02 -15.50 -6.37
N VAL A 434 30.93 -14.97 -7.59
CA VAL A 434 29.94 -15.42 -8.59
C VAL A 434 30.45 -16.65 -9.35
N ALA A 435 29.83 -17.83 -9.28
CA ALA A 435 30.27 -18.96 -10.11
C ALA A 435 30.14 -18.68 -11.64
N VAL A 436 31.13 -19.09 -12.45
CA VAL A 436 30.96 -19.14 -13.93
C VAL A 436 30.12 -20.37 -14.25
N SER A 437 28.86 -20.18 -14.65
CA SER A 437 28.14 -21.22 -15.39
C SER A 437 27.81 -20.72 -16.79
N PRO A 438 28.17 -21.46 -17.85
CA PRO A 438 27.71 -21.17 -19.20
C PRO A 438 26.23 -21.55 -19.31
N ASP A 439 25.48 -20.77 -20.07
CA ASP A 439 24.09 -21.01 -20.49
C ASP A 439 22.99 -20.93 -19.40
N LEU A 440 22.53 -19.71 -19.15
CA LEU A 440 21.24 -19.43 -18.48
C LEU A 440 20.10 -19.47 -19.52
N GLY A 441 19.78 -20.69 -19.94
CA GLY A 441 18.62 -21.04 -20.76
C GLY A 441 17.91 -22.23 -20.11
N GLY A 442 17.32 -21.99 -18.94
CA GLY A 442 16.72 -23.04 -18.12
C GLY A 442 17.74 -23.69 -17.18
N VAL A 443 17.24 -24.18 -16.04
CA VAL A 443 17.99 -24.93 -15.02
C VAL A 443 18.78 -24.06 -14.02
N VAL A 444 18.03 -23.32 -13.19
CA VAL A 444 18.48 -22.88 -11.84
C VAL A 444 18.20 -23.97 -10.79
N GLU A 445 17.95 -25.21 -11.22
CA GLU A 445 17.53 -26.31 -10.34
C GLU A 445 18.55 -27.48 -10.29
N GLU A 446 19.41 -27.66 -11.30
CA GLU A 446 20.46 -28.71 -11.27
C GLU A 446 21.77 -28.29 -10.60
N GLN A 447 22.15 -27.00 -10.58
CA GLN A 447 23.21 -26.55 -9.65
C GLN A 447 22.75 -26.61 -8.18
N LEU A 448 21.43 -26.66 -7.97
CA LEU A 448 20.77 -26.98 -6.71
C LEU A 448 20.82 -28.49 -6.36
N LEU A 449 21.20 -29.37 -7.31
CA LEU A 449 21.38 -30.81 -7.09
C LEU A 449 22.83 -31.22 -6.75
N LEU A 450 23.83 -30.39 -7.08
CA LEU A 450 25.16 -30.48 -6.46
C LEU A 450 25.14 -30.11 -4.97
N MET A 451 24.08 -29.42 -4.51
CA MET A 451 23.74 -29.22 -3.10
C MET A 451 22.92 -30.38 -2.47
N ARG A 452 22.96 -31.61 -3.03
CA ARG A 452 22.30 -32.81 -2.47
C ARG A 452 23.23 -33.99 -2.15
N GLY A 453 24.55 -33.77 -2.04
CA GLY A 453 25.45 -34.68 -1.30
C GLY A 453 25.86 -35.99 -1.99
N LEU A 454 26.64 -35.92 -3.06
CA LEU A 454 27.43 -37.07 -3.55
C LEU A 454 28.86 -36.66 -3.89
N LEU A 455 29.71 -36.53 -2.84
CA LEU A 455 31.13 -36.96 -2.71
C LEU A 455 31.78 -36.27 -1.47
N PRO A 456 32.86 -36.83 -0.87
CA PRO A 456 33.12 -36.77 0.57
C PRO A 456 33.74 -35.47 1.09
N THR A 457 33.56 -35.30 2.40
CA THR A 457 33.42 -34.08 3.21
C THR A 457 34.72 -33.50 3.81
N PRO A 458 34.89 -32.16 3.76
CA PRO A 458 35.54 -31.43 4.85
C PRO A 458 34.85 -30.12 5.29
N VAL A 459 34.71 -29.99 6.63
CA VAL A 459 34.68 -28.79 7.50
C VAL A 459 33.57 -27.72 7.29
N ARG A 460 32.48 -27.98 8.03
CA ARG A 460 31.58 -27.06 8.77
C ARG A 460 30.75 -26.04 7.97
N ASP A 461 29.55 -26.52 7.63
CA ASP A 461 28.36 -25.81 7.20
C ASP A 461 27.94 -24.65 8.12
N ASP A 462 27.78 -23.45 7.55
CA ASP A 462 26.86 -22.43 8.05
C ASP A 462 25.75 -22.24 6.99
N PRO A 463 24.50 -22.69 7.24
CA PRO A 463 23.39 -22.68 6.28
C PRO A 463 22.88 -21.29 5.88
N SER A 464 23.45 -20.24 6.43
CA SER A 464 22.92 -18.89 6.29
C SER A 464 23.16 -18.28 4.90
N ALA A 465 24.32 -18.51 4.26
CA ALA A 465 24.77 -17.79 3.05
C ALA A 465 23.87 -17.89 1.79
N HIS A 466 23.03 -18.91 1.69
CA HIS A 466 22.30 -19.20 0.44
C HIS A 466 20.93 -18.50 0.30
N GLY A 467 20.45 -17.80 1.34
CA GLY A 467 19.15 -17.11 1.36
C GLY A 467 19.16 -15.63 0.95
N LEU A 468 20.33 -14.99 1.01
CA LEU A 468 20.55 -13.54 1.14
C LEU A 468 19.95 -12.58 0.09
N PHE A 469 19.38 -13.07 -1.02
CA PHE A 469 18.93 -12.19 -2.12
C PHE A 469 17.62 -12.61 -2.80
N ARG A 470 16.96 -13.69 -2.33
CA ARG A 470 15.73 -14.24 -2.95
C ARG A 470 14.44 -13.58 -2.43
N THR A 471 14.50 -12.90 -1.28
CA THR A 471 13.33 -12.56 -0.45
C THR A 471 12.97 -11.07 -0.42
N PHE A 472 13.46 -10.27 -1.38
CA PHE A 472 12.92 -8.93 -1.54
C PHE A 472 11.55 -9.00 -2.20
N GLY A 473 10.51 -9.00 -1.36
CA GLY A 473 9.19 -8.57 -1.77
C GLY A 473 9.25 -7.16 -2.37
N PRO A 474 8.37 -6.82 -3.30
CA PRO A 474 8.41 -5.59 -4.10
C PRO A 474 8.22 -4.29 -3.30
N ASN A 475 8.12 -4.36 -1.97
CA ASN A 475 7.75 -3.22 -1.15
C ASN A 475 8.94 -2.28 -0.90
N HIS A 476 8.74 -1.04 -1.35
CA HIS A 476 9.61 0.10 -1.10
C HIS A 476 9.85 0.33 0.42
N PRO A 477 11.06 0.73 0.85
CA PRO A 477 11.35 1.09 2.24
C PRO A 477 10.36 2.12 2.83
N GLU A 478 9.82 2.99 1.97
CA GLU A 478 8.85 4.02 2.34
C GLU A 478 7.47 3.43 2.71
N SER A 479 7.08 2.32 2.08
CA SER A 479 5.82 1.64 2.39
C SER A 479 5.86 1.00 3.77
N LEU A 480 7.01 0.47 4.17
CA LEU A 480 7.27 -0.04 5.51
C LEU A 480 7.07 1.05 6.57
N VAL A 481 7.57 2.26 6.32
CA VAL A 481 7.40 3.41 7.22
C VAL A 481 5.93 3.68 7.48
N LYS A 482 5.12 3.75 6.42
CA LYS A 482 3.68 3.98 6.56
C LYS A 482 2.99 2.92 7.41
N LEU A 483 3.28 1.65 7.15
CA LEU A 483 2.67 0.54 7.89
C LEU A 483 3.04 0.59 9.37
N LEU A 484 4.30 0.89 9.68
CA LEU A 484 4.76 1.03 11.06
C LEU A 484 4.10 2.22 11.75
N GLU A 485 4.11 3.40 11.14
CA GLU A 485 3.51 4.63 11.69
C GLU A 485 2.02 4.46 12.01
N LEU A 486 1.27 3.80 11.11
CA LEU A 486 -0.16 3.56 11.26
C LEU A 486 -0.49 2.28 12.05
N LYS A 487 0.52 1.50 12.46
CA LYS A 487 0.38 0.23 13.18
C LYS A 487 -0.49 -0.78 12.41
N GLU A 488 -0.28 -0.85 11.11
CA GLU A 488 -1.01 -1.72 10.20
C GLU A 488 -0.10 -2.78 9.54
N VAL A 489 1.06 -3.06 10.14
CA VAL A 489 1.95 -4.16 9.72
C VAL A 489 1.28 -5.49 10.06
N ASN A 490 1.20 -6.39 9.07
CA ASN A 490 0.71 -7.75 9.27
C ASN A 490 1.86 -8.74 9.54
N HIS A 491 1.53 -9.98 9.90
CA HIS A 491 2.54 -11.00 10.20
C HIS A 491 3.50 -11.30 9.03
N ILE A 492 3.03 -11.22 7.76
CA ILE A 492 3.85 -11.47 6.57
C ILE A 492 4.91 -10.39 6.44
N GLU A 493 4.51 -9.13 6.59
CA GLU A 493 5.42 -7.99 6.55
C GLU A 493 6.38 -8.01 7.75
N PHE A 494 5.97 -8.45 8.94
CA PHE A 494 6.92 -8.67 10.04
C PHE A 494 7.96 -9.74 9.72
N CYS A 495 7.56 -10.86 9.12
CA CYS A 495 8.52 -11.87 8.66
C CYS A 495 9.47 -11.30 7.60
N ARG A 496 9.00 -10.43 6.70
CA ARG A 496 9.86 -9.73 5.73
C ARG A 496 10.86 -8.79 6.39
N ILE A 497 10.41 -7.99 7.36
CA ILE A 497 11.29 -7.11 8.15
C ILE A 497 12.36 -7.94 8.85
N LYS A 498 11.95 -9.06 9.47
CA LYS A 498 12.88 -9.99 10.12
C LYS A 498 13.91 -10.54 9.13
N ASN A 499 13.49 -11.00 7.96
CA ASN A 499 14.41 -11.49 6.92
C ASN A 499 15.43 -10.41 6.50
N VAL A 500 14.99 -9.16 6.31
CA VAL A 500 15.88 -8.03 5.97
C VAL A 500 16.94 -7.83 7.04
N VAL A 501 16.56 -7.79 8.32
CA VAL A 501 17.56 -7.58 9.39
C VAL A 501 18.43 -8.82 9.61
N ASP A 502 17.89 -10.02 9.45
CA ASP A 502 18.64 -11.28 9.55
C ASP A 502 19.70 -11.39 8.45
N GLU A 503 19.39 -10.95 7.23
CA GLU A 503 20.36 -10.85 6.13
C GLU A 503 21.54 -9.93 6.51
N ILE A 504 21.28 -8.77 7.13
CA ILE A 504 22.36 -7.89 7.62
C ILE A 504 23.21 -8.57 8.69
N LEU A 505 22.57 -9.19 9.70
CA LEU A 505 23.26 -9.89 10.78
C LEU A 505 24.10 -11.05 10.26
N GLN A 506 23.61 -11.72 9.22
CA GLN A 506 24.31 -12.78 8.57
C GLN A 506 25.53 -12.31 7.77
N MET A 507 25.37 -11.22 7.00
CA MET A 507 26.51 -10.57 6.34
C MET A 507 27.56 -10.14 7.37
N HIS A 508 27.13 -9.67 8.54
CA HIS A 508 28.03 -9.29 9.63
C HIS A 508 28.80 -10.48 10.23
N ARG A 509 28.15 -11.64 10.41
CA ARG A 509 28.75 -12.86 10.99
C ARG A 509 29.71 -13.59 10.04
N ASN A 510 29.48 -13.51 8.73
CA ASN A 510 30.34 -14.13 7.73
C ASN A 510 31.53 -13.21 7.37
N SER A 511 32.76 -13.69 7.53
CA SER A 511 33.97 -12.87 7.34
C SER A 511 34.14 -12.29 5.92
N GLU A 512 33.73 -13.02 4.88
CA GLU A 512 33.81 -12.55 3.50
C GLU A 512 32.74 -11.48 3.20
N LEU A 513 31.52 -11.70 3.71
CA LEU A 513 30.41 -10.76 3.54
C LEU A 513 30.51 -9.54 4.44
N HIS A 514 31.19 -9.64 5.59
CA HIS A 514 31.38 -8.55 6.53
C HIS A 514 32.13 -7.39 5.89
N ARG A 515 33.12 -7.71 5.04
CA ARG A 515 33.86 -6.68 4.30
C ARG A 515 32.97 -5.96 3.29
N ILE A 516 32.14 -6.70 2.57
CA ILE A 516 31.15 -6.13 1.63
C ILE A 516 30.14 -5.26 2.39
N LEU A 517 29.65 -5.73 3.53
CA LEU A 517 28.72 -4.98 4.39
C LEU A 517 29.32 -3.62 4.78
N GLN A 518 30.56 -3.57 5.25
CA GLN A 518 31.25 -2.32 5.59
C GLN A 518 31.36 -1.37 4.39
N LEU A 519 31.71 -1.88 3.21
CA LEU A 519 31.87 -1.08 2.00
C LEU A 519 30.53 -0.54 1.45
N LEU A 520 29.41 -1.20 1.76
CA LEU A 520 28.08 -0.74 1.35
C LEU A 520 27.55 0.44 2.19
N PHE A 521 28.20 0.79 3.31
CA PHE A 521 27.72 1.87 4.17
C PHE A 521 27.70 3.24 3.49
N LYS A 522 28.80 3.73 2.89
CA LYS A 522 28.75 5.07 2.28
C LYS A 522 27.82 5.15 1.07
N PRO A 523 27.74 4.14 0.18
CA PRO A 523 26.72 4.11 -0.86
C PRO A 523 25.29 4.17 -0.30
N THR A 524 25.02 3.47 0.81
CA THR A 524 23.70 3.47 1.47
C THR A 524 23.40 4.82 2.13
N TRP A 525 24.38 5.41 2.83
CA TRP A 525 24.28 6.76 3.36
C TRP A 525 24.00 7.78 2.25
N PHE A 526 24.69 7.67 1.12
CA PHE A 526 24.48 8.56 -0.03
C PHE A 526 23.08 8.42 -0.63
N ALA A 527 22.57 7.19 -0.76
CA ALA A 527 21.25 6.93 -1.31
C ALA A 527 20.11 7.37 -0.37
N THR A 528 20.30 7.27 0.95
CA THR A 528 19.24 7.51 1.94
C THR A 528 19.32 8.87 2.63
N GLY A 529 20.51 9.49 2.65
CA GLY A 529 20.82 10.66 3.48
C GLY A 529 20.78 10.38 5.00
N LEU A 530 20.74 9.11 5.42
CA LEU A 530 20.68 8.71 6.83
C LEU A 530 22.08 8.43 7.37
N ASN A 531 22.48 9.18 8.39
CA ASN A 531 23.73 8.93 9.10
C ASN A 531 23.52 7.92 10.22
N ILE A 532 24.01 6.69 10.03
CA ILE A 532 23.90 5.58 10.98
C ILE A 532 25.29 4.97 11.19
N GLU A 533 25.67 4.76 12.44
CA GLU A 533 26.91 4.09 12.80
C GLU A 533 26.82 2.57 12.60
N PHE A 534 27.92 1.94 12.21
CA PHE A 534 27.96 0.51 11.88
C PHE A 534 27.48 -0.38 13.04
N GLU A 535 28.05 -0.18 14.23
CA GLU A 535 27.66 -0.94 15.43
C GLU A 535 26.21 -0.67 15.82
N SER A 536 25.72 0.56 15.63
CA SER A 536 24.32 0.88 15.87
C SER A 536 23.39 0.12 14.90
N LEU A 537 23.76 -0.03 13.62
CA LEU A 537 22.96 -0.81 12.68
C LEU A 537 22.86 -2.28 13.14
N VAL A 538 23.99 -2.89 13.48
CA VAL A 538 24.05 -4.31 13.85
C VAL A 538 23.26 -4.58 15.13
N ASN A 539 23.50 -3.81 16.19
CA ASN A 539 22.80 -3.98 17.48
C ASN A 539 21.28 -3.80 17.34
N GLU A 540 20.86 -2.83 16.53
CA GLU A 540 19.44 -2.56 16.33
C GLU A 540 18.77 -3.60 15.42
N CYS A 541 19.48 -4.12 14.42
CA CYS A 541 19.03 -5.26 13.63
C CYS A 541 18.85 -6.53 14.49
N GLU A 542 19.78 -6.79 15.42
CA GLU A 542 19.68 -7.91 16.37
C GLU A 542 18.46 -7.76 17.26
N TRP A 543 18.28 -6.58 17.87
CA TRP A 543 17.11 -6.29 18.69
C TRP A 543 15.79 -6.46 17.91
N VAL A 544 15.70 -5.95 16.68
CA VAL A 544 14.49 -6.12 15.85
C VAL A 544 14.25 -7.59 15.53
N SER A 545 15.29 -8.33 15.16
CA SER A 545 15.20 -9.74 14.80
C SER A 545 14.68 -10.58 15.97
N ASP A 546 15.25 -10.37 17.16
CA ASP A 546 14.85 -11.05 18.38
C ASP A 546 13.42 -10.68 18.75
N LYS A 547 13.09 -9.38 18.74
CA LYS A 547 11.76 -8.91 19.12
C LYS A 547 10.65 -9.46 18.21
N ILE A 548 10.89 -9.52 16.89
CA ILE A 548 9.96 -10.15 15.95
C ILE A 548 9.92 -11.67 16.20
N GLY A 549 11.08 -12.32 16.36
CA GLY A 549 11.20 -13.76 16.58
C GLY A 549 10.59 -14.24 17.91
N GLU A 550 10.51 -13.39 18.92
CA GLU A 550 9.81 -13.65 20.18
C GLU A 550 8.29 -13.62 20.02
N MET A 551 7.77 -12.73 19.17
CA MET A 551 6.33 -12.43 19.07
C MET A 551 5.62 -13.19 17.94
N ILE A 552 6.22 -13.22 16.75
CA ILE A 552 5.61 -13.77 15.53
C ILE A 552 5.83 -15.27 15.46
N SER A 553 4.80 -16.00 15.03
CA SER A 553 4.93 -17.44 14.80
C SER A 553 5.61 -17.68 13.44
N LEU A 554 6.59 -18.58 13.42
CA LEU A 554 7.36 -18.94 12.23
C LEU A 554 6.97 -20.35 11.76
N ASP A 555 7.20 -20.65 10.47
CA ASP A 555 6.80 -21.92 9.86
C ASP A 555 7.33 -23.14 10.63
N GLY A 556 6.43 -24.07 10.98
CA GLY A 556 6.77 -25.34 11.65
C GLY A 556 6.47 -25.40 13.15
N GLU A 557 5.91 -24.34 13.75
CA GLU A 557 5.50 -24.36 15.15
C GLU A 557 4.21 -25.20 15.36
N ASN A 558 4.29 -26.24 16.22
CA ASN A 558 3.23 -27.22 16.44
C ASN A 558 2.08 -26.73 17.35
N ASP A 559 2.27 -25.59 18.03
CA ASP A 559 1.32 -24.99 18.97
C ASP A 559 0.20 -24.19 18.29
N GLN A 560 0.27 -24.04 16.95
CA GLN A 560 -0.69 -23.29 16.12
C GLN A 560 -1.76 -24.17 15.46
N LYS A 561 -1.99 -25.40 15.92
CA LYS A 561 -2.98 -26.30 15.34
C LYS A 561 -4.39 -25.70 15.43
N MET A 562 -5.14 -25.84 14.34
CA MET A 562 -6.55 -25.49 14.30
C MET A 562 -7.39 -26.45 15.13
N SER A 563 -8.53 -25.95 15.61
CA SER A 563 -9.55 -26.81 16.21
C SER A 563 -10.01 -27.88 15.22
N SER A 564 -10.35 -29.05 15.73
CA SER A 564 -10.80 -30.17 14.90
C SER A 564 -11.87 -30.98 15.62
N SER A 565 -12.78 -31.58 14.86
CA SER A 565 -13.85 -32.45 15.36
C SER A 565 -14.06 -33.61 14.38
N HIS A 566 -14.58 -34.74 14.87
CA HIS A 566 -14.99 -35.85 14.02
C HIS A 566 -16.31 -35.61 13.28
N VAL A 567 -17.16 -34.68 13.77
CA VAL A 567 -18.50 -34.44 13.23
C VAL A 567 -18.61 -33.13 12.47
N ILE A 568 -17.85 -32.10 12.88
CA ILE A 568 -17.84 -30.79 12.22
C ILE A 568 -16.79 -30.80 11.09
N PRO A 569 -17.14 -30.38 9.86
CA PRO A 569 -16.19 -30.28 8.75
C PRO A 569 -14.95 -29.44 9.10
N SER A 570 -13.76 -29.86 8.69
CA SER A 570 -12.51 -29.13 8.96
C SER A 570 -12.46 -27.75 8.29
N ASP A 571 -13.13 -27.59 7.15
CA ASP A 571 -13.21 -26.32 6.42
C ASP A 571 -14.02 -25.25 7.16
N PHE A 572 -14.85 -25.63 8.13
CA PHE A 572 -15.47 -24.69 9.07
C PHE A 572 -14.43 -24.05 9.98
N PHE A 573 -13.62 -24.85 10.68
CA PHE A 573 -12.59 -24.32 11.59
C PHE A 573 -11.54 -23.53 10.81
N GLU A 574 -11.16 -24.00 9.62
CA GLU A 574 -10.22 -23.28 8.74
C GLU A 574 -10.74 -21.89 8.36
N ALA A 575 -12.01 -21.78 7.95
CA ALA A 575 -12.59 -20.49 7.56
C ALA A 575 -12.66 -19.48 8.72
N ILE A 576 -12.88 -19.94 9.95
CA ILE A 576 -13.07 -19.05 11.11
C ILE A 576 -11.76 -18.73 11.84
N GLU A 577 -10.83 -19.69 11.93
CA GLU A 577 -9.60 -19.55 12.71
C GLU A 577 -8.39 -19.08 11.89
N SER A 578 -8.32 -19.36 10.58
CA SER A 578 -7.19 -18.93 9.73
C SER A 578 -6.87 -17.44 9.76
N PRO A 579 -7.85 -16.50 9.90
CA PRO A 579 -7.54 -15.06 9.85
C PRO A 579 -6.75 -14.53 11.05
N TRP A 580 -6.55 -15.33 12.11
CA TRP A 580 -5.83 -14.88 13.31
C TRP A 580 -4.90 -15.94 13.90
N ARG A 581 -5.14 -17.23 13.65
CA ARG A 581 -4.26 -18.31 14.11
C ARG A 581 -2.96 -18.34 13.29
N GLY A 582 -1.84 -18.71 13.92
CA GLY A 582 -0.54 -18.78 13.26
C GLY A 582 0.15 -17.44 13.01
N ARG A 583 -0.34 -16.34 13.62
CA ARG A 583 0.21 -14.98 13.41
C ARG A 583 1.17 -14.54 14.50
N VAL A 584 0.90 -14.95 15.72
CA VAL A 584 1.70 -14.68 16.90
C VAL A 584 1.88 -15.99 17.67
N LYS A 585 2.98 -16.10 18.41
CA LYS A 585 3.23 -17.28 19.24
C LYS A 585 2.16 -17.41 20.30
N ARG A 586 1.70 -18.64 20.54
CA ARG A 586 0.58 -18.93 21.44
C ARG A 586 0.81 -18.38 22.85
N ILE A 587 2.06 -18.43 23.33
CA ILE A 587 2.48 -17.95 24.65
C ILE A 587 2.02 -16.52 24.98
N HIS A 588 1.84 -15.65 23.97
CA HIS A 588 1.43 -14.25 24.17
C HIS A 588 -0.09 -14.05 24.24
N ALA A 589 -0.86 -15.09 23.94
CA ALA A 589 -2.32 -15.06 23.86
C ALA A 589 -2.98 -16.35 24.42
N GLU A 590 -2.31 -17.07 25.32
CA GLU A 590 -2.74 -18.39 25.83
C GLU A 590 -4.21 -18.39 26.33
N GLU A 591 -4.62 -17.38 27.10
CA GLU A 591 -6.00 -17.26 27.60
C GLU A 591 -7.03 -17.20 26.47
N ALA A 592 -6.71 -16.50 25.38
CA ALA A 592 -7.62 -16.37 24.25
C ALA A 592 -7.68 -17.66 23.42
N PHE A 593 -6.53 -18.32 23.22
CA PHE A 593 -6.43 -19.58 22.48
C PHE A 593 -7.15 -20.72 23.21
N THR A 594 -6.90 -20.88 24.51
CA THR A 594 -7.59 -21.86 25.36
C THR A 594 -9.09 -21.59 25.44
N GLY A 595 -9.51 -20.33 25.44
CA GLY A 595 -10.93 -19.96 25.36
C GLY A 595 -11.60 -20.41 24.06
N VAL A 596 -10.90 -20.31 22.92
CA VAL A 596 -11.39 -20.82 21.62
C VAL A 596 -11.47 -22.33 21.62
N GLU A 597 -10.44 -23.01 22.12
CA GLU A 597 -10.39 -24.49 22.21
C GLU A 597 -11.55 -25.02 23.07
N ALA A 598 -11.76 -24.44 24.26
CA ALA A 598 -12.89 -24.80 25.12
C ALA A 598 -14.25 -24.56 24.45
N ALA A 599 -14.40 -23.46 23.70
CA ALA A 599 -15.63 -23.15 22.97
C ALA A 599 -15.83 -24.08 21.75
N ALA A 600 -14.75 -24.48 21.08
CA ALA A 600 -14.77 -25.43 19.98
C ALA A 600 -15.12 -26.84 20.46
N GLU A 601 -14.62 -27.25 21.62
CA GLU A 601 -15.01 -28.49 22.30
C GLU A 601 -16.46 -28.44 22.75
N ASP A 602 -16.94 -27.33 23.30
CA ASP A 602 -18.35 -27.15 23.67
C ASP A 602 -19.26 -27.24 22.44
N LEU A 603 -18.86 -26.62 21.32
CA LEU A 603 -19.57 -26.73 20.04
C LEU A 603 -19.54 -28.16 19.50
N SER A 604 -18.37 -28.81 19.57
CA SER A 604 -18.22 -30.21 19.19
C SER A 604 -19.12 -31.08 20.04
N ARG A 605 -19.15 -30.93 21.37
CA ARG A 605 -20.06 -31.66 22.28
C ARG A 605 -21.54 -31.33 22.07
N ALA A 606 -21.89 -30.13 21.60
CA ALA A 606 -23.27 -29.81 21.24
C ALA A 606 -23.72 -30.55 19.96
N VAL A 607 -22.77 -30.87 19.07
CA VAL A 607 -23.01 -31.54 17.78
C VAL A 607 -22.77 -33.06 17.85
N GLU A 608 -21.75 -33.49 18.61
CA GLU A 608 -21.21 -34.83 18.79
C GLU A 608 -21.76 -35.50 20.05
N SER A 609 -21.87 -36.83 19.98
CA SER A 609 -22.32 -37.65 21.09
C SER A 609 -21.18 -37.98 22.03
N THR A 610 -21.36 -37.88 23.35
CA THR A 610 -20.52 -38.65 24.25
C THR A 610 -21.31 -39.19 25.44
N TYR A 611 -21.41 -40.52 25.48
CA TYR A 611 -21.97 -41.31 26.57
C TYR A 611 -21.39 -40.86 27.93
N VAL A 612 -22.19 -40.14 28.70
CA VAL A 612 -21.96 -39.98 30.14
C VAL A 612 -23.25 -40.34 30.87
N CYS A 613 -23.22 -41.48 31.56
CA CYS A 613 -24.17 -41.88 32.59
C CYS A 613 -25.67 -41.84 32.21
N GLY A 614 -26.07 -42.62 31.19
CA GLY A 614 -27.45 -43.14 31.09
C GLY A 614 -28.57 -42.17 30.70
N MET A 615 -28.30 -40.90 30.36
CA MET A 615 -29.28 -39.97 29.79
C MET A 615 -28.76 -39.38 28.47
N VAL A 616 -29.26 -39.88 27.33
CA VAL A 616 -28.92 -39.33 26.01
C VAL A 616 -29.70 -38.03 25.79
N LYS A 617 -29.03 -36.88 25.81
CA LYS A 617 -29.62 -35.58 25.43
C LYS A 617 -28.71 -34.84 24.44
N GLU A 618 -28.79 -35.18 23.15
CA GLU A 618 -27.87 -34.66 22.12
C GLU A 618 -28.57 -34.45 20.78
N ASP A 619 -28.17 -33.47 19.96
CA ASP A 619 -29.04 -32.83 18.97
C ASP A 619 -28.94 -33.38 17.52
N PHE A 620 -27.80 -33.27 16.80
CA PHE A 620 -27.75 -33.63 15.37
C PHE A 620 -27.36 -35.09 15.09
N LEU A 621 -26.39 -35.65 15.82
CA LEU A 621 -25.86 -36.99 15.51
C LEU A 621 -26.91 -38.12 15.65
N PRO A 622 -27.83 -38.13 16.64
CA PRO A 622 -28.91 -39.11 16.70
C PRO A 622 -29.83 -39.06 15.46
N ILE A 623 -30.02 -37.86 14.88
CA ILE A 623 -30.80 -37.66 13.66
C ILE A 623 -30.04 -38.18 12.45
N VAL A 624 -28.75 -37.87 12.32
CA VAL A 624 -27.89 -38.36 11.22
C VAL A 624 -27.80 -39.90 11.24
N THR A 625 -27.59 -40.51 12.40
CA THR A 625 -27.49 -41.98 12.55
C THR A 625 -28.81 -42.66 12.18
N ARG A 626 -29.95 -42.12 12.64
CA ARG A 626 -31.29 -42.61 12.25
C ARG A 626 -31.52 -42.49 10.75
N VAL A 627 -31.18 -41.35 10.16
CA VAL A 627 -31.35 -41.11 8.72
C VAL A 627 -30.50 -42.10 7.92
N LYS A 628 -29.22 -42.29 8.29
CA LYS A 628 -28.32 -43.27 7.67
C LYS A 628 -28.87 -44.70 7.75
N ALA A 629 -29.43 -45.09 8.91
CA ALA A 629 -30.03 -46.42 9.11
C ALA A 629 -31.31 -46.65 8.27
N THR A 630 -31.96 -45.59 7.79
CA THR A 630 -33.24 -45.64 7.05
C THR A 630 -33.06 -45.40 5.54
N THR A 631 -31.82 -45.30 5.05
CA THR A 631 -31.53 -44.90 3.65
C THR A 631 -31.88 -46.01 2.66
N ALA A 632 -32.82 -45.76 1.75
CA ALA A 632 -33.15 -46.64 0.62
C ALA A 632 -32.43 -46.22 -0.69
N PRO A 633 -32.14 -47.15 -1.64
CA PRO A 633 -31.31 -46.88 -2.83
C PRO A 633 -31.84 -45.80 -3.79
N LEU A 634 -33.15 -45.51 -3.77
CA LEU A 634 -33.80 -44.52 -4.61
C LEU A 634 -34.69 -43.61 -3.76
N GLY A 635 -34.16 -42.46 -3.34
CA GLY A 635 -34.97 -41.37 -2.77
C GLY A 635 -35.29 -41.47 -1.27
N GLY A 636 -34.48 -42.14 -0.46
CA GLY A 636 -34.63 -42.18 0.99
C GLY A 636 -34.38 -40.85 1.74
N PRO A 637 -34.58 -40.85 3.07
CA PRO A 637 -34.22 -39.73 3.94
C PRO A 637 -32.73 -39.39 3.80
N LYS A 638 -32.40 -38.10 3.74
CA LYS A 638 -31.02 -37.59 3.70
C LYS A 638 -30.83 -36.57 4.81
N GLY A 639 -29.66 -36.58 5.45
CA GLY A 639 -29.38 -35.80 6.65
C GLY A 639 -27.88 -35.81 6.96
N GLU A 640 -27.26 -34.65 6.90
CA GLU A 640 -25.82 -34.46 7.13
C GLU A 640 -25.55 -33.13 7.82
N VAL A 641 -24.49 -33.07 8.62
CA VAL A 641 -24.00 -31.82 9.21
C VAL A 641 -23.08 -31.16 8.19
N LEU A 642 -23.39 -29.92 7.82
CA LEU A 642 -22.64 -29.19 6.79
C LEU A 642 -22.31 -27.77 7.25
N PHE A 643 -21.21 -27.27 6.71
CA PHE A 643 -20.80 -25.89 6.85
C PHE A 643 -21.54 -24.99 5.86
N ALA A 644 -22.40 -24.10 6.36
CA ALA A 644 -23.06 -23.05 5.60
C ALA A 644 -22.16 -21.80 5.55
N ARG A 645 -21.24 -21.78 4.58
CA ARG A 645 -20.20 -20.74 4.41
C ARG A 645 -20.72 -19.31 4.49
N GLU A 646 -21.82 -18.99 3.79
CA GLU A 646 -22.40 -17.64 3.74
C GLU A 646 -22.91 -17.13 5.10
N HIS A 647 -23.13 -18.05 6.04
CA HIS A 647 -23.64 -17.76 7.38
C HIS A 647 -22.62 -18.07 8.48
N GLU A 648 -21.41 -18.51 8.11
CA GLU A 648 -20.36 -18.90 9.05
C GLU A 648 -20.87 -19.90 10.12
N ALA A 649 -21.76 -20.80 9.72
CA ALA A 649 -22.51 -21.64 10.64
C ALA A 649 -22.48 -23.13 10.28
N VAL A 650 -22.54 -23.98 11.30
CA VAL A 650 -22.66 -25.44 11.16
C VAL A 650 -24.09 -25.85 11.46
N TRP A 651 -24.77 -26.41 10.46
CA TRP A 651 -26.18 -26.76 10.55
C TRP A 651 -26.45 -28.18 10.03
N PHE A 652 -27.58 -28.75 10.46
CA PHE A 652 -28.08 -29.99 9.90
C PHE A 652 -28.84 -29.70 8.61
N LYS A 653 -28.39 -30.28 7.50
CA LYS A 653 -29.11 -30.25 6.22
C LYS A 653 -29.83 -31.57 6.00
N GLY A 654 -31.14 -31.55 5.88
CA GLY A 654 -31.93 -32.78 5.72
C GLY A 654 -33.17 -32.66 4.85
N LYS A 655 -33.53 -33.76 4.18
CA LYS A 655 -34.81 -33.94 3.46
C LYS A 655 -35.48 -35.25 3.87
N ARG A 656 -36.82 -35.22 3.99
CA ARG A 656 -37.68 -36.40 4.21
C ARG A 656 -37.28 -37.26 5.42
N PHE A 657 -36.64 -36.65 6.43
CA PHE A 657 -36.15 -37.34 7.64
C PHE A 657 -37.17 -37.37 8.78
N VAL A 658 -38.25 -36.57 8.68
CA VAL A 658 -39.34 -36.55 9.67
C VAL A 658 -40.19 -37.81 9.52
N PRO A 659 -40.34 -38.65 10.55
CA PRO A 659 -41.11 -39.88 10.46
C PRO A 659 -42.62 -39.62 10.37
N ALA A 660 -43.32 -40.47 9.63
CA ALA A 660 -44.79 -40.40 9.49
C ALA A 660 -45.53 -40.86 10.77
N VAL A 661 -44.92 -41.74 11.57
CA VAL A 661 -45.44 -42.25 12.84
C VAL A 661 -44.33 -42.13 13.90
N TRP A 662 -44.66 -41.52 15.04
CA TRP A 662 -43.72 -41.28 16.14
C TRP A 662 -43.73 -42.46 17.11
N ALA A 663 -42.58 -43.13 17.25
CA ALA A 663 -42.34 -44.25 18.16
C ALA A 663 -41.62 -43.85 19.46
N GLY A 664 -41.25 -42.56 19.62
CA GLY A 664 -40.63 -42.06 20.86
C GLY A 664 -39.16 -42.49 21.02
N THR A 665 -38.49 -42.82 19.92
CA THR A 665 -37.06 -43.15 19.96
C THR A 665 -36.21 -41.90 20.25
N PRO A 666 -35.00 -42.04 20.83
CA PRO A 666 -34.09 -40.91 21.04
C PRO A 666 -33.77 -40.12 19.76
N GLY A 667 -33.79 -40.72 18.57
CA GLY A 667 -33.61 -39.95 17.32
C GLY A 667 -34.81 -39.06 16.96
N GLU A 668 -36.01 -39.40 17.44
CA GLU A 668 -37.26 -38.69 17.16
C GLU A 668 -37.49 -37.50 18.10
N GLU A 669 -37.19 -37.65 19.38
CA GLU A 669 -37.27 -36.54 20.35
C GLU A 669 -36.38 -35.36 19.93
N GLN A 670 -35.28 -35.66 19.27
CA GLN A 670 -34.30 -34.71 18.74
C GLN A 670 -34.80 -34.01 17.47
N ILE A 671 -35.47 -34.77 16.58
CA ILE A 671 -36.14 -34.18 15.41
C ILE A 671 -37.19 -33.15 15.84
N ARG A 672 -37.86 -33.34 16.99
CA ARG A 672 -38.82 -32.35 17.52
C ARG A 672 -38.16 -31.07 18.04
N GLN A 673 -36.87 -31.10 18.37
CA GLN A 673 -36.13 -29.93 18.85
C GLN A 673 -35.52 -29.12 17.70
N LEU A 674 -35.50 -29.67 16.48
CA LEU A 674 -35.02 -28.96 15.30
C LEU A 674 -35.90 -27.75 14.98
N ARG A 675 -35.23 -26.64 14.71
CA ARG A 675 -35.81 -25.39 14.24
C ARG A 675 -35.22 -25.06 12.88
N PRO A 676 -35.95 -24.38 12.00
CA PRO A 676 -35.35 -23.88 10.77
C PRO A 676 -34.16 -22.96 11.07
N ALA A 677 -33.05 -23.14 10.35
CA ALA A 677 -31.93 -22.21 10.44
C ALA A 677 -32.35 -20.82 9.94
N THR A 678 -31.86 -19.77 10.60
CA THR A 678 -32.19 -18.39 10.25
C THR A 678 -30.95 -17.58 9.89
N ASP A 679 -31.09 -16.62 8.97
CA ASP A 679 -30.05 -15.66 8.62
C ASP A 679 -29.90 -14.61 9.73
N SER A 680 -28.91 -13.72 9.60
CA SER A 680 -28.68 -12.61 10.53
C SER A 680 -29.84 -11.62 10.65
N LYS A 681 -30.87 -11.73 9.78
CA LYS A 681 -32.10 -10.92 9.79
C LYS A 681 -33.29 -11.70 10.33
N GLY A 682 -33.08 -12.91 10.86
CA GLY A 682 -34.11 -13.79 11.40
C GLY A 682 -34.98 -14.47 10.33
N ARG A 683 -34.56 -14.48 9.07
CA ARG A 683 -35.30 -15.12 7.96
C ARG A 683 -34.81 -16.54 7.77
N LYS A 684 -35.75 -17.46 7.52
CA LYS A 684 -35.45 -18.87 7.28
C LYS A 684 -34.52 -19.06 6.07
N VAL A 685 -33.44 -19.82 6.25
CA VAL A 685 -32.46 -20.14 5.20
C VAL A 685 -32.88 -21.44 4.51
N GLY A 686 -33.75 -21.35 3.53
CA GLY A 686 -34.25 -22.51 2.77
C GLY A 686 -35.03 -23.53 3.64
N ASP A 687 -35.59 -24.56 3.00
CA ASP A 687 -36.47 -25.52 3.68
C ASP A 687 -35.72 -26.73 4.28
N GLU A 688 -34.42 -26.83 4.03
CA GLU A 688 -33.63 -28.03 4.29
C GLU A 688 -32.59 -27.84 5.40
N TRP A 689 -32.44 -26.61 5.90
CA TRP A 689 -31.46 -26.27 6.93
C TRP A 689 -32.13 -26.14 8.29
N PHE A 690 -31.56 -26.85 9.27
CA PHE A 690 -32.09 -26.91 10.63
C PHE A 690 -30.99 -26.75 11.66
N THR A 691 -31.37 -26.21 12.81
CA THR A 691 -30.52 -26.02 13.96
C THR A 691 -31.29 -26.24 15.27
N THR A 692 -30.61 -26.23 16.40
CA THR A 692 -31.20 -26.27 17.74
C THR A 692 -30.71 -25.07 18.55
N THR A 693 -31.44 -24.71 19.61
CA THR A 693 -31.03 -23.61 20.50
C THR A 693 -29.66 -23.87 21.12
N LYS A 694 -29.34 -25.12 21.49
CA LYS A 694 -28.04 -25.46 22.07
C LYS A 694 -26.90 -25.28 21.07
N VAL A 695 -27.08 -25.70 19.81
CA VAL A 695 -26.06 -25.54 18.76
C VAL A 695 -25.90 -24.06 18.40
N GLU A 696 -27.00 -23.29 18.31
CA GLU A 696 -26.93 -21.84 18.11
C GLU A 696 -26.17 -21.13 19.24
N ASP A 697 -26.48 -21.46 20.51
CA ASP A 697 -25.81 -20.87 21.67
C ASP A 697 -24.32 -21.26 21.74
N ALA A 698 -23.97 -22.51 21.43
CA ALA A 698 -22.58 -22.97 21.38
C ALA A 698 -21.80 -22.33 20.23
N LEU A 699 -22.42 -22.22 19.05
CA LEU A 699 -21.83 -21.55 17.88
C LEU A 699 -21.59 -20.06 18.15
N MET A 700 -22.55 -19.39 18.80
CA MET A 700 -22.38 -17.99 19.23
C MET A 700 -21.21 -17.83 20.20
N ARG A 701 -21.09 -18.71 21.21
CA ARG A 701 -19.96 -18.68 22.16
C ARG A 701 -18.62 -18.90 21.45
N TYR A 702 -18.56 -19.83 20.50
CA TYR A 702 -17.37 -20.07 19.68
C TYR A 702 -16.98 -18.85 18.84
N HIS A 703 -17.94 -18.21 18.15
CA HIS A 703 -17.70 -16.98 17.40
C HIS A 703 -17.22 -15.83 18.28
N VAL A 704 -17.80 -15.65 19.46
CA VAL A 704 -17.36 -14.65 20.44
C VAL A 704 -15.93 -14.93 20.92
N ALA A 705 -15.59 -16.18 21.20
CA ALA A 705 -14.23 -16.57 21.57
C ALA A 705 -13.23 -16.29 20.44
N CYS A 706 -13.57 -16.65 19.20
CA CYS A 706 -12.74 -16.36 18.02
C CYS A 706 -12.56 -14.85 17.79
N ALA A 707 -13.61 -14.05 17.97
CA ALA A 707 -13.53 -12.60 17.89
C ALA A 707 -12.60 -12.00 18.97
N LYS A 708 -12.66 -12.52 20.21
CA LYS A 708 -11.75 -12.13 21.31
C LYS A 708 -10.30 -12.51 20.96
N ALA A 709 -10.06 -13.71 20.44
CA ALA A 709 -8.74 -14.16 20.00
C ALA A 709 -8.19 -13.28 18.87
N LYS A 710 -8.97 -13.04 17.81
CA LYS A 710 -8.60 -12.14 16.72
C LYS A 710 -8.27 -10.73 17.21
N ALA A 711 -9.08 -10.16 18.09
CA ALA A 711 -8.82 -8.85 18.67
C ALA A 711 -7.50 -8.82 19.47
N ARG A 712 -7.23 -9.87 20.26
CA ARG A 712 -5.98 -10.00 21.02
C ARG A 712 -4.75 -10.12 20.11
N VAL A 713 -4.82 -10.92 19.05
CA VAL A 713 -3.75 -11.05 18.06
C VAL A 713 -3.47 -9.70 17.39
N LEU A 714 -4.51 -8.98 16.96
CA LEU A 714 -4.37 -7.65 16.36
C LEU A 714 -3.76 -6.63 17.32
N GLU A 715 -4.12 -6.68 18.60
CA GLU A 715 -3.53 -5.84 19.64
C GLU A 715 -2.02 -6.09 19.77
N LEU A 716 -1.59 -7.37 19.77
CA LEU A 716 -0.18 -7.75 19.85
C LEU A 716 0.61 -7.30 18.62
N LEU A 717 0.07 -7.50 17.41
CA LEU A 717 0.70 -7.02 16.16
C LEU A 717 0.86 -5.49 16.15
N ARG A 718 -0.18 -4.76 16.57
CA ARG A 718 -0.15 -3.30 16.71
C ARG A 718 0.83 -2.83 17.78
N GLY A 719 0.95 -3.57 18.87
CA GLY A 719 1.95 -3.36 19.91
C GLY A 719 3.37 -3.50 19.35
N LEU A 720 3.65 -4.58 18.62
CA LEU A 720 4.92 -4.82 17.97
C LEU A 720 5.25 -3.71 16.96
N SER A 721 4.29 -3.28 16.12
CA SER A 721 4.51 -2.13 15.22
C SER A 721 4.91 -0.88 16.00
N ALA A 722 4.25 -0.58 17.12
CA ALA A 722 4.55 0.59 17.93
C ALA A 722 5.97 0.56 18.54
N GLU A 723 6.45 -0.62 18.94
CA GLU A 723 7.83 -0.78 19.42
C GLU A 723 8.85 -0.52 18.29
N LEU A 724 8.58 -1.06 17.09
CA LEU A 724 9.45 -0.93 15.91
C LEU A 724 9.43 0.47 15.26
N GLN A 725 8.44 1.32 15.54
CA GLN A 725 8.38 2.70 15.02
C GLN A 725 9.66 3.49 15.32
N THR A 726 10.27 3.26 16.48
CA THR A 726 11.52 3.94 16.86
C THR A 726 12.73 3.53 16.01
N LYS A 727 12.62 2.41 15.28
CA LYS A 727 13.69 1.79 14.48
C LYS A 727 13.51 2.01 12.98
N ILE A 728 12.56 2.86 12.56
CA ILE A 728 12.27 3.13 11.13
C ILE A 728 13.53 3.48 10.32
N ASN A 729 14.40 4.35 10.84
CA ASN A 729 15.63 4.73 10.10
C ASN A 729 16.58 3.54 9.89
N ILE A 730 16.70 2.66 10.90
CA ILE A 730 17.52 1.43 10.82
C ILE A 730 16.95 0.51 9.75
N LEU A 731 15.64 0.31 9.74
CA LEU A 731 14.97 -0.57 8.77
C LEU A 731 15.08 -0.03 7.34
N VAL A 732 14.86 1.27 7.14
CA VAL A 732 15.01 1.93 5.83
C VAL A 732 16.44 1.80 5.31
N TYR A 733 17.42 2.00 6.20
CA TYR A 733 18.83 1.86 5.84
C TYR A 733 19.19 0.41 5.50
N ALA A 734 18.77 -0.56 6.32
CA ALA A 734 18.99 -1.98 6.06
C ALA A 734 18.36 -2.43 4.74
N SER A 735 17.11 -2.05 4.47
CA SER A 735 16.43 -2.35 3.21
C SER A 735 17.15 -1.74 2.01
N MET A 736 17.56 -0.47 2.08
CA MET A 736 18.30 0.17 0.99
C MET A 736 19.69 -0.45 0.78
N LEU A 737 20.38 -0.80 1.87
CA LEU A 737 21.69 -1.47 1.80
C LEU A 737 21.60 -2.75 0.99
N LEU A 738 20.58 -3.58 1.25
CA LEU A 738 20.38 -4.84 0.54
C LEU A 738 19.91 -4.64 -0.91
N VAL A 739 19.12 -3.60 -1.19
CA VAL A 739 18.79 -3.18 -2.57
C VAL A 739 20.07 -2.85 -3.35
N ILE A 740 20.98 -2.08 -2.76
CA ILE A 740 22.27 -1.74 -3.36
C ILE A 740 23.13 -3.00 -3.52
N ALA A 741 23.23 -3.83 -2.49
CA ALA A 741 23.98 -5.09 -2.53
C ALA A 741 23.51 -5.98 -3.69
N LYS A 742 22.19 -6.15 -3.84
CA LYS A 742 21.56 -6.90 -4.93
C LYS A 742 21.80 -6.26 -6.30
N ALA A 743 21.74 -4.94 -6.39
CA ALA A 743 22.02 -4.22 -7.64
C ALA A 743 23.44 -4.47 -8.13
N LEU A 744 24.42 -4.31 -7.24
CA LEU A 744 25.82 -4.53 -7.55
C LEU A 744 26.08 -6.00 -7.87
N PHE A 745 25.53 -6.93 -7.08
CA PHE A 745 25.71 -8.37 -7.30
C PHE A 745 25.13 -8.84 -8.63
N CYS A 746 23.92 -8.39 -8.99
CA CYS A 746 23.31 -8.72 -10.27
C CYS A 746 24.11 -8.14 -11.45
N HIS A 747 24.64 -6.92 -11.31
CA HIS A 747 25.50 -6.31 -12.32
C HIS A 747 26.81 -7.09 -12.51
N VAL A 748 27.48 -7.46 -11.42
CA VAL A 748 28.70 -8.30 -11.46
C VAL A 748 28.40 -9.66 -12.10
N SER A 749 27.26 -10.26 -11.75
CA SER A 749 26.83 -11.54 -12.29
C SER A 749 26.63 -11.49 -13.80
N GLU A 750 25.93 -10.45 -14.29
CA GLU A 750 25.72 -10.26 -15.73
C GLU A 750 27.03 -9.93 -16.46
N GLY A 751 27.90 -9.13 -15.84
CA GLY A 751 29.23 -8.83 -16.36
C GLY A 751 30.09 -10.08 -16.51
N ARG A 752 30.11 -10.96 -15.50
CA ARG A 752 30.83 -12.24 -15.55
C ARG A 752 30.25 -13.18 -16.61
N ARG A 753 28.92 -13.28 -16.70
CA ARG A 753 28.21 -14.05 -17.74
C ARG A 753 28.57 -13.58 -19.15
N ARG A 754 28.72 -12.26 -19.34
CA ARG A 754 29.09 -11.63 -20.62
C ARG A 754 30.60 -11.47 -20.83
N LYS A 755 31.42 -11.91 -19.88
CA LYS A 755 32.90 -11.80 -19.90
C LYS A 755 33.39 -10.35 -20.01
N TRP A 756 32.75 -9.43 -19.30
CA TRP A 756 33.19 -8.04 -19.23
C TRP A 756 34.49 -7.93 -18.42
N ALA A 757 35.41 -7.11 -18.92
CA ALA A 757 36.55 -6.68 -18.13
C ALA A 757 36.09 -5.56 -17.19
N PHE A 758 36.22 -5.76 -15.88
CA PHE A 758 35.95 -4.69 -14.92
C PHE A 758 37.06 -3.65 -15.05
N PRO A 759 36.71 -2.37 -15.34
CA PRO A 759 37.71 -1.33 -15.48
C PRO A 759 38.41 -1.12 -14.14
N ALA A 760 39.73 -0.94 -14.14
CA ALA A 760 40.44 -0.38 -12.99
C ALA A 760 40.21 1.14 -12.98
N LEU A 761 39.80 1.73 -11.86
CA LEU A 761 39.79 3.18 -11.76
C LEU A 761 41.25 3.63 -11.79
N VAL A 762 41.61 4.48 -12.74
CA VAL A 762 42.89 5.17 -12.70
C VAL A 762 42.93 5.95 -11.39
N GLU A 763 43.98 5.80 -10.59
CA GLU A 763 44.19 6.61 -9.37
C GLU A 763 44.26 8.09 -9.78
N ILE A 764 43.13 8.79 -9.72
CA ILE A 764 43.06 10.25 -9.95
C ILE A 764 43.72 11.00 -8.77
N LEU A 765 44.13 10.30 -7.71
CA LEU A 765 44.79 10.84 -6.51
C LEU A 765 46.28 11.17 -6.68
N ASN A 766 46.79 11.26 -7.92
CA ASN A 766 48.12 11.80 -8.12
C ASN A 766 48.03 13.35 -8.17
N PRO A 767 48.63 14.11 -7.22
CA PRO A 767 48.54 15.58 -7.22
C PRO A 767 49.14 16.25 -8.47
N GLN A 768 49.83 15.50 -9.33
CA GLN A 768 50.26 15.95 -10.65
C GLN A 768 49.11 16.05 -11.68
N PHE A 769 47.99 15.35 -11.49
CA PHE A 769 46.82 15.42 -12.39
C PHE A 769 45.93 16.65 -12.11
N ASP A 770 45.90 17.15 -10.87
CA ASP A 770 45.25 18.43 -10.54
C ASP A 770 45.93 19.61 -11.26
N ALA A 771 47.25 19.53 -11.50
CA ALA A 771 47.97 20.54 -12.27
C ALA A 771 47.57 20.51 -13.76
N TYR A 772 47.29 19.34 -14.33
CA TYR A 772 46.88 19.20 -15.74
C TYR A 772 45.43 19.67 -15.99
N TRP A 773 44.51 19.42 -15.05
CA TRP A 773 43.13 19.91 -15.16
C TRP A 773 43.00 21.42 -14.87
N ASN A 774 43.78 21.96 -13.93
CA ASN A 774 43.85 23.41 -13.70
C ASN A 774 44.51 24.17 -14.87
N PHE A 775 45.36 23.52 -15.67
CA PHE A 775 45.94 24.13 -16.87
C PHE A 775 44.91 24.25 -18.01
N SER A 776 43.99 23.29 -18.13
CA SER A 776 42.96 23.30 -19.19
C SER A 776 41.80 24.26 -18.92
N TYR A 777 41.57 24.63 -17.65
CA TYR A 777 40.57 25.66 -17.29
C TYR A 777 41.04 27.11 -17.46
N ASN A 778 42.34 27.37 -17.65
CA ASN A 778 42.90 28.70 -17.91
C ASN A 778 43.13 28.99 -19.41
N LEU A 779 42.67 28.10 -20.30
CA LEU A 779 42.70 28.27 -21.75
C LEU A 779 41.30 28.16 -22.35
N LYS A 780 40.38 29.02 -21.89
CA LYS A 780 39.22 29.50 -22.65
C LYS A 780 38.86 30.92 -22.27
#